data_AF-A0A820CU78-F1
#
_entry.id   AF-A0A820CU78-F1
#
_cell.length_a   1.000
_cell.length_b   1.000
_cell.length_c   1.000
_cell.angle_alpha   90.00
_cell.angle_beta   90.00
_cell.angle_gamma   90.00
#
_symmetry.space_group_name_H-M   'P 1'
#
loop_
_entity.id
_entity.type
_entity.pdbx_description
1 polymer ?
#
loop_
_entity_poly.entity_id
_entity_poly.type
_entity_poly.pdbx_seq_one_letter_code
_entity_poly.pdbx_strand_id
1 'polypeptide(L)'
;MDHIFTDLSIWDIFRTQVPFLILHDAKRANDIAHSIMLIVEQGGYLPKWPLANGHTNCMIGSHADIILSDLIMKREHDSHLNMTQVLEALRIVANTEQIHDSRFDPPTYIKYGYVPFDMDEYSASLTLSYAYGDWATGNVMYAAGLIDEVQEYYSRSQWFEHIFDNNTKFFCPRNSTGDILCPATEIEHLIPFDYRYTEGDAWHYRFFVPHNTSRLVDLFGGAKYFTEELDTFFVRSRDWPTITIPNPYYWAGNEHNLFSVWQFHYANRSDLTQLHARWLLDNVYTVKRDGIPGNDDYGTMSTWYIFTSLGFYPLSGSSTYLIGSPAFDRITIRRNNGQCILTIIVHDNAQKNTYVERVLLNGEILSTYPFIDHINQLRCSTDSSAVQVQSNKRRSSNAIWSSVSYSVYTGCNNDQSRSHDNDNDDEDDYMSDKILAAAAQASGPQLLNPRRRVPPPPQPPTIPKEKTRHLIEVEQREQGLSTAITSDNKGFQLLKKMGYKEGSKLGANQVNGLSEPIKINIHPSRSGLGEVNEKKEKSRMKEEIKNKFNQQIQSTYQDNLKQRYYFKRVRIDIAKCQSVCERLDKEKLSLEENILWKNANKEKKEDDDDDEEEKEQDEDDDVVSKMETQLKKLTNYLREKHLYCVWCGETFETLDELESTCPGNERDLH
;
A
#
# COMPACT_ATOMS: atom_id res chain seq x y z
N MET A 1 -3.17 -1.57 35.76
CA MET A 1 -3.98 -2.33 34.80
C MET A 1 -5.34 -2.51 35.44
N ASP A 2 -6.38 -1.95 34.84
CA ASP A 2 -7.75 -2.02 35.37
C ASP A 2 -8.59 -3.10 34.66
N HIS A 3 -8.20 -3.44 33.43
CA HIS A 3 -8.90 -4.39 32.57
C HIS A 3 -7.91 -5.25 31.76
N ILE A 4 -8.28 -6.51 31.51
CA ILE A 4 -7.60 -7.43 30.59
C ILE A 4 -8.41 -7.50 29.30
N PHE A 5 -7.74 -7.43 28.15
CA PHE A 5 -8.31 -7.52 26.82
C PHE A 5 -7.82 -8.77 26.10
N THR A 6 -8.72 -9.36 25.30
CA THR A 6 -8.46 -10.41 24.31
C THR A 6 -9.22 -10.05 23.04
N ASP A 7 -9.29 -10.96 22.08
CA ASP A 7 -9.90 -10.75 20.78
C ASP A 7 -9.23 -9.61 20.00
N LEU A 8 -7.90 -9.63 19.98
CA LEU A 8 -7.09 -8.56 19.42
C LEU A 8 -6.63 -8.92 18.00
N SER A 9 -7.30 -8.37 16.99
CA SER A 9 -6.86 -8.52 15.59
C SER A 9 -5.64 -7.65 15.28
N ILE A 10 -4.46 -8.04 15.79
CA ILE A 10 -3.28 -7.15 15.85
C ILE A 10 -2.76 -6.79 14.45
N TRP A 11 -2.94 -7.63 13.43
CA TRP A 11 -2.64 -7.30 12.03
C TRP A 11 -3.46 -6.11 11.50
N ASP A 12 -4.64 -5.85 12.07
CA ASP A 12 -5.54 -4.77 11.64
C ASP A 12 -5.40 -3.55 12.55
N ILE A 13 -5.62 -3.77 13.85
CA ILE A 13 -5.89 -2.68 14.80
C ILE A 13 -4.67 -1.77 15.03
N PHE A 14 -3.45 -2.24 14.74
CA PHE A 14 -2.24 -1.43 14.90
C PHE A 14 -2.24 -0.20 13.98
N ARG A 15 -2.98 -0.24 12.87
CA ARG A 15 -2.93 0.77 11.80
C ARG A 15 -3.67 2.04 12.19
N THR A 16 -4.88 1.89 12.74
CA THR A 16 -5.77 3.02 13.01
C THR A 16 -6.52 2.85 14.33
N GLN A 17 -6.95 1.65 14.71
CA GLN A 17 -7.79 1.48 15.88
C GLN A 17 -7.04 1.78 17.19
N VAL A 18 -5.89 1.15 17.40
CA VAL A 18 -5.07 1.38 18.60
C VAL A 18 -4.48 2.80 18.59
N PRO A 19 -3.95 3.34 17.48
CA PRO A 19 -3.56 4.74 17.41
C PRO A 19 -4.70 5.72 17.76
N PHE A 20 -5.94 5.40 17.39
CA PHE A 20 -7.10 6.21 17.77
C PHE A 20 -7.36 6.15 19.28
N LEU A 21 -7.23 4.97 19.89
CA LEU A 21 -7.29 4.83 21.34
C LEU A 21 -6.16 5.60 22.02
N ILE A 22 -4.94 5.57 21.51
CA ILE A 22 -3.83 6.37 22.08
C ILE A 22 -4.17 7.87 22.05
N LEU A 23 -4.78 8.37 20.97
CA LEU A 23 -5.21 9.76 20.88
C LEU A 23 -6.40 10.08 21.81
N HIS A 24 -7.42 9.23 21.86
CA HIS A 24 -8.70 9.52 22.50
C HIS A 24 -8.82 9.03 23.95
N ASP A 25 -8.38 7.81 24.23
CA ASP A 25 -8.50 7.11 25.51
C ASP A 25 -7.20 6.32 25.80
N ALA A 26 -6.14 7.05 26.12
CA ALA A 26 -4.81 6.49 26.33
C ALA A 26 -4.78 5.45 27.47
N LYS A 27 -5.70 5.57 28.45
CA LYS A 27 -5.85 4.58 29.51
C LYS A 27 -6.25 3.21 28.93
N ARG A 28 -7.23 3.16 28.03
CA ARG A 28 -7.63 1.90 27.38
C ARG A 28 -6.52 1.35 26.48
N ALA A 29 -5.81 2.20 25.76
CA ALA A 29 -4.64 1.77 24.99
C ALA A 29 -3.54 1.16 25.89
N ASN A 30 -3.30 1.73 27.07
CA ASN A 30 -2.40 1.17 28.07
C ASN A 30 -2.88 -0.20 28.58
N ASP A 31 -4.16 -0.35 28.93
CA ASP A 31 -4.69 -1.66 29.36
C ASP A 31 -4.53 -2.73 28.27
N ILE A 32 -4.68 -2.38 26.98
CA ILE A 32 -4.37 -3.29 25.85
C ILE A 32 -2.89 -3.68 25.85
N ALA A 33 -1.97 -2.73 26.00
CA ALA A 33 -0.54 -3.03 26.03
C ALA A 33 -0.13 -3.88 27.25
N HIS A 34 -0.73 -3.64 28.42
CA HIS A 34 -0.57 -4.51 29.58
C HIS A 34 -1.12 -5.92 29.33
N SER A 35 -2.23 -6.03 28.58
CA SER A 35 -2.80 -7.33 28.20
C SER A 35 -1.87 -8.10 27.25
N ILE A 36 -1.28 -7.41 26.27
CA ILE A 36 -0.24 -7.95 25.39
C ILE A 36 0.95 -8.47 26.22
N MET A 37 1.44 -7.68 27.18
CA MET A 37 2.57 -8.10 28.02
C MET A 37 2.21 -9.22 28.99
N LEU A 38 0.97 -9.31 29.45
CA LEU A 38 0.48 -10.45 30.23
C LEU A 38 0.45 -11.73 29.39
N ILE A 39 0.07 -11.64 28.11
CA ILE A 39 0.16 -12.77 27.18
C ILE A 39 1.62 -13.18 26.98
N VAL A 40 2.56 -12.22 26.86
CA VAL A 40 4.00 -12.54 26.82
C VAL A 40 4.46 -13.25 28.09
N GLU A 41 4.03 -12.79 29.27
CA GLU A 41 4.40 -13.42 30.55
C GLU A 41 3.92 -14.87 30.64
N GLN A 42 2.74 -15.17 30.08
CA GLN A 42 2.13 -16.50 30.15
C GLN A 42 2.55 -17.44 29.00
N GLY A 43 2.68 -16.89 27.79
CA GLY A 43 2.94 -17.64 26.55
C GLY A 43 4.38 -17.56 26.03
N GLY A 44 5.15 -16.58 26.49
CA GLY A 44 6.58 -16.41 26.16
C GLY A 44 6.88 -15.50 24.97
N TYR A 45 5.89 -15.10 24.18
CA TYR A 45 6.07 -14.30 22.97
C TYR A 45 4.93 -13.30 22.76
N LEU A 46 5.19 -12.32 21.88
CA LEU A 46 4.19 -11.34 21.51
C LEU A 46 3.08 -11.97 20.65
N PRO A 47 1.80 -11.72 20.96
CA PRO A 47 0.70 -12.32 20.23
C PRO A 47 0.51 -11.67 18.85
N LYS A 48 0.01 -12.46 17.90
CA LYS A 48 -0.45 -11.96 16.59
C LYS A 48 -1.97 -11.84 16.53
N TRP A 49 -2.70 -12.84 17.00
CA TRP A 49 -4.16 -12.79 17.03
C TRP A 49 -4.69 -13.68 18.18
N PRO A 50 -4.72 -13.17 19.42
CA PRO A 50 -5.29 -13.87 20.56
C PRO A 50 -6.82 -13.74 20.56
N LEU A 51 -7.53 -14.87 20.61
CA LEU A 51 -9.00 -14.96 20.66
C LEU A 51 -9.41 -15.71 21.92
N ALA A 52 -10.33 -15.14 22.69
CA ALA A 52 -10.75 -15.65 23.99
C ALA A 52 -9.54 -15.99 24.90
N ASN A 53 -9.29 -17.26 25.16
CA ASN A 53 -8.19 -17.75 26.00
C ASN A 53 -7.05 -18.41 25.19
N GLY A 54 -7.05 -18.29 23.86
CA GLY A 54 -6.15 -19.01 22.97
C GLY A 54 -5.51 -18.15 21.88
N HIS A 55 -4.62 -18.81 21.16
CA HIS A 55 -3.83 -18.30 20.06
C HIS A 55 -4.40 -18.85 18.76
N THR A 56 -4.77 -17.98 17.80
CA THR A 56 -5.41 -18.43 16.54
C THR A 56 -4.42 -18.64 15.41
N ASN A 57 -3.21 -18.06 15.50
CA ASN A 57 -2.26 -18.02 14.40
C ASN A 57 -2.80 -17.37 13.10
N CYS A 58 -3.88 -16.59 13.20
CA CYS A 58 -4.49 -15.90 12.06
C CYS A 58 -3.63 -14.73 11.57
N MET A 59 -3.58 -14.52 10.25
CA MET A 59 -2.81 -13.48 9.56
C MET A 59 -1.28 -13.61 9.69
N ILE A 60 -0.54 -12.56 9.34
CA ILE A 60 0.93 -12.56 9.28
C ILE A 60 1.56 -11.52 10.21
N GLY A 61 2.89 -11.53 10.33
CA GLY A 61 3.63 -10.51 11.07
C GLY A 61 3.60 -10.72 12.59
N SER A 62 4.09 -9.71 13.30
CA SER A 62 4.12 -9.67 14.78
C SER A 62 3.77 -8.29 15.31
N HIS A 63 2.81 -7.62 14.65
CA HIS A 63 2.50 -6.18 14.75
C HIS A 63 2.18 -5.64 16.16
N ALA A 64 2.20 -6.51 17.18
CA ALA A 64 2.25 -6.13 18.59
C ALA A 64 3.51 -5.32 18.91
N ASP A 65 4.63 -5.61 18.23
CA ASP A 65 5.85 -4.80 18.27
C ASP A 65 5.58 -3.34 17.85
N ILE A 66 4.80 -3.13 16.79
CA ILE A 66 4.38 -1.80 16.33
C ILE A 66 3.43 -1.14 17.33
N ILE A 67 2.46 -1.87 17.90
CA ILE A 67 1.55 -1.33 18.92
C ILE A 67 2.32 -0.84 20.15
N LEU A 68 3.22 -1.65 20.69
CA LEU A 68 4.04 -1.29 21.85
C LEU A 68 4.92 -0.09 21.52
N SER A 69 5.55 -0.08 20.35
CA SER A 69 6.33 1.05 19.86
C SER A 69 5.48 2.32 19.77
N ASP A 70 4.27 2.24 19.22
CA ASP A 70 3.39 3.40 19.05
C ASP A 70 3.03 4.07 20.38
N LEU A 71 2.68 3.24 21.37
CA LEU A 71 2.35 3.68 22.72
C LEU A 71 3.57 4.36 23.39
N ILE A 72 4.74 3.71 23.32
CA ILE A 72 5.99 4.18 23.93
C ILE A 72 6.48 5.46 23.25
N MET A 73 6.30 5.58 21.93
CA MET A 73 6.72 6.76 21.18
C MET A 73 5.77 7.94 21.35
N LYS A 74 4.49 7.73 21.66
CA LYS A 74 3.53 8.81 21.87
C LYS A 74 3.46 9.31 23.32
N ARG A 75 3.68 8.46 24.34
CA ARG A 75 3.81 8.85 25.77
C ARG A 75 2.66 9.73 26.31
N GLU A 76 1.45 9.49 25.80
CA GLU A 76 0.26 10.28 26.12
C GLU A 76 -0.19 10.11 27.59
N HIS A 77 0.16 8.98 28.20
CA HIS A 77 -0.03 8.68 29.60
C HIS A 77 1.17 7.86 30.08
N ASP A 78 1.49 7.90 31.39
CA ASP A 78 2.47 6.96 31.94
C ASP A 78 1.91 5.55 31.79
N SER A 79 2.51 4.76 30.91
CA SER A 79 2.05 3.41 30.64
C SER A 79 2.39 2.48 31.81
N HIS A 80 3.36 2.84 32.66
CA HIS A 80 3.90 1.97 33.70
C HIS A 80 4.30 0.57 33.19
N LEU A 81 4.61 0.45 31.90
CA LEU A 81 5.13 -0.80 31.34
C LEU A 81 6.53 -1.04 31.91
N ASN A 82 6.81 -2.29 32.25
CA ASN A 82 8.15 -2.71 32.62
C ASN A 82 9.02 -2.75 31.36
N MET A 83 9.79 -1.67 31.14
CA MET A 83 10.61 -1.54 29.94
C MET A 83 11.60 -2.69 29.76
N THR A 84 12.11 -3.29 30.84
CA THR A 84 12.99 -4.47 30.72
C THR A 84 12.25 -5.66 30.09
N GLN A 85 11.01 -5.92 30.51
CA GLN A 85 10.19 -7.00 29.94
C GLN A 85 9.79 -6.69 28.50
N VAL A 86 9.45 -5.43 28.19
CA VAL A 86 9.12 -5.02 26.82
C VAL A 86 10.32 -5.22 25.90
N LEU A 87 11.50 -4.73 26.28
CA LEU A 87 12.72 -4.87 25.47
C LEU A 87 13.08 -6.34 25.24
N GLU A 88 12.91 -7.18 26.25
CA GLU A 88 13.13 -8.62 26.11
C GLU A 88 12.14 -9.27 25.14
N ALA A 89 10.84 -8.95 25.26
CA ALA A 89 9.82 -9.44 24.34
C ALA A 89 10.09 -9.03 22.88
N LEU A 90 10.56 -7.79 22.67
CA LEU A 90 10.94 -7.28 21.36
C LEU A 90 12.17 -8.00 20.78
N ARG A 91 13.16 -8.34 21.62
CA ARG A 91 14.32 -9.14 21.19
C ARG A 91 13.91 -10.56 20.81
N ILE A 92 13.04 -11.19 21.60
CA ILE A 92 12.53 -12.53 21.36
C ILE A 92 11.78 -12.56 20.02
N VAL A 93 10.76 -11.71 19.85
CA VAL A 93 9.94 -11.72 18.63
C VAL A 93 10.75 -11.45 17.36
N ALA A 94 11.80 -10.64 17.45
CA ALA A 94 12.57 -10.24 16.29
C ALA A 94 13.68 -11.23 15.91
N ASN A 95 14.10 -12.13 16.81
CA ASN A 95 15.33 -12.92 16.64
C ASN A 95 15.18 -14.42 16.88
N THR A 96 14.22 -14.86 17.69
CA THR A 96 14.12 -16.28 18.07
C THR A 96 12.93 -16.94 17.40
N GLU A 97 13.13 -18.20 17.02
CA GLU A 97 12.06 -19.05 16.50
C GLU A 97 10.98 -19.23 17.56
N GLN A 98 9.73 -19.02 17.17
CA GLN A 98 8.57 -19.14 18.05
C GLN A 98 7.78 -20.38 17.68
N ILE A 99 7.39 -21.15 18.69
CA ILE A 99 6.84 -22.49 18.47
C ILE A 99 5.41 -22.39 17.89
N HIS A 100 4.63 -21.35 18.21
CA HIS A 100 3.35 -21.01 17.56
C HIS A 100 3.02 -19.51 17.75
N ASP A 101 2.17 -18.94 16.87
CA ASP A 101 1.42 -17.67 17.03
C ASP A 101 2.19 -16.36 17.38
N SER A 102 3.25 -16.08 16.63
CA SER A 102 4.00 -14.82 16.65
C SER A 102 4.72 -14.60 15.30
N ARG A 103 5.81 -13.82 15.28
CA ARG A 103 6.67 -13.69 14.09
C ARG A 103 7.17 -15.07 13.67
N PHE A 104 6.81 -15.49 12.47
CA PHE A 104 7.18 -16.79 11.92
C PHE A 104 8.63 -16.79 11.41
N ASP A 105 9.42 -17.77 11.86
CA ASP A 105 10.81 -18.03 11.47
C ASP A 105 11.71 -16.78 11.25
N PRO A 106 11.93 -15.94 12.29
CA PRO A 106 12.90 -14.86 12.21
C PRO A 106 14.32 -15.30 11.80
N PRO A 107 14.86 -16.46 12.23
CA PRO A 107 16.17 -16.94 11.80
C PRO A 107 16.33 -17.05 10.27
N THR A 108 15.31 -17.56 9.56
CA THR A 108 15.34 -17.60 8.09
C THR A 108 15.33 -16.21 7.48
N TYR A 109 14.48 -15.31 7.96
CA TYR A 109 14.47 -13.91 7.51
C TYR A 109 15.84 -13.24 7.73
N ILE A 110 16.47 -13.45 8.89
CA ILE A 110 17.81 -12.93 9.22
C ILE A 110 18.89 -13.52 8.30
N LYS A 111 18.82 -14.82 8.02
CA LYS A 111 19.79 -15.52 7.17
C LYS A 111 19.81 -15.00 5.73
N TYR A 112 18.64 -14.78 5.14
CA TYR A 112 18.53 -14.40 3.72
C TYR A 112 18.37 -12.89 3.50
N GLY A 113 18.00 -12.15 4.54
CA GLY A 113 17.60 -10.74 4.43
C GLY A 113 16.20 -10.55 3.83
N TYR A 114 15.42 -11.62 3.68
CA TYR A 114 14.03 -11.64 3.24
C TYR A 114 13.45 -13.02 3.59
N VAL A 115 12.14 -13.17 3.57
CA VAL A 115 11.50 -14.48 3.69
C VAL A 115 11.47 -15.14 2.32
N PRO A 116 12.10 -16.31 2.11
CA PRO A 116 12.08 -16.98 0.81
C PRO A 116 10.71 -17.58 0.47
N PHE A 117 10.29 -17.47 -0.79
CA PHE A 117 8.98 -17.97 -1.25
C PHE A 117 8.86 -19.50 -1.19
N ASP A 118 9.93 -20.22 -1.51
CA ASP A 118 10.01 -21.69 -1.39
C ASP A 118 10.01 -22.19 0.07
N MET A 119 9.99 -21.28 1.04
CA MET A 119 9.87 -21.58 2.47
C MET A 119 8.52 -21.09 3.04
N ASP A 120 8.02 -19.96 2.56
CA ASP A 120 6.71 -19.41 2.92
C ASP A 120 6.07 -18.67 1.74
N GLU A 121 4.89 -19.11 1.34
CA GLU A 121 4.17 -18.57 0.20
C GLU A 121 3.88 -17.08 0.37
N TYR A 122 3.57 -16.57 1.57
CA TYR A 122 3.29 -15.15 1.81
C TYR A 122 4.55 -14.28 1.98
N SER A 123 5.70 -14.81 1.55
CA SER A 123 7.04 -14.21 1.62
C SER A 123 7.14 -12.70 1.40
N ALA A 124 6.48 -12.13 0.37
CA ALA A 124 6.58 -10.70 0.10
C ALA A 124 5.96 -9.89 1.26
N SER A 125 4.77 -10.32 1.70
CA SER A 125 4.02 -9.64 2.74
C SER A 125 4.72 -9.77 4.09
N LEU A 126 5.26 -10.95 4.39
CA LEU A 126 6.07 -11.20 5.59
C LEU A 126 7.33 -10.33 5.61
N THR A 127 8.09 -10.30 4.52
CA THR A 127 9.32 -9.48 4.40
C THR A 127 9.02 -8.01 4.66
N LEU A 128 7.96 -7.47 4.05
CA LEU A 128 7.55 -6.07 4.25
C LEU A 128 7.08 -5.82 5.69
N SER A 129 6.35 -6.76 6.27
CA SER A 129 5.83 -6.66 7.64
C SER A 129 6.94 -6.72 8.69
N TYR A 130 7.95 -7.58 8.48
CA TYR A 130 9.09 -7.71 9.37
C TYR A 130 10.01 -6.49 9.30
N ALA A 131 10.23 -5.94 8.11
CA ALA A 131 10.96 -4.70 7.95
C ALA A 131 10.32 -3.54 8.74
N TYR A 132 8.97 -3.45 8.72
CA TYR A 132 8.25 -2.46 9.52
C TYR A 132 8.33 -2.75 11.02
N GLY A 133 8.13 -4.00 11.44
CA GLY A 133 8.27 -4.39 12.85
C GLY A 133 9.69 -4.13 13.39
N ASP A 134 10.73 -4.37 12.59
CA ASP A 134 12.12 -4.08 12.94
C ASP A 134 12.37 -2.57 13.13
N TRP A 135 11.81 -1.72 12.26
CA TRP A 135 11.86 -0.27 12.47
C TRP A 135 11.18 0.16 13.77
N ALA A 136 10.01 -0.41 14.07
CA ALA A 136 9.28 -0.11 15.29
C ALA A 136 10.03 -0.55 16.55
N THR A 137 10.65 -1.73 16.53
CA THR A 137 11.56 -2.20 17.59
C THR A 137 12.76 -1.27 17.73
N GLY A 138 13.39 -0.88 16.62
CA GLY A 138 14.51 0.08 16.61
C GLY A 138 14.15 1.40 17.28
N ASN A 139 12.94 1.93 17.05
CA ASN A 139 12.46 3.15 17.72
C ASN A 139 12.36 3.00 19.24
N VAL A 140 11.89 1.84 19.74
CA VAL A 140 11.83 1.57 21.19
C VAL A 140 13.23 1.45 21.78
N MET A 141 14.12 0.71 21.12
CA MET A 141 15.52 0.55 21.55
C MET A 141 16.25 1.90 21.61
N TYR A 142 16.02 2.76 20.61
CA TYR A 142 16.57 4.11 20.56
C TYR A 142 16.05 4.97 21.71
N ALA A 143 14.73 4.93 21.94
CA ALA A 143 14.11 5.64 23.05
C ALA A 143 14.56 5.14 24.44
N ALA A 144 15.08 3.91 24.53
CA ALA A 144 15.68 3.33 25.73
C ALA A 144 17.20 3.60 25.86
N GLY A 145 17.82 4.26 24.87
CA GLY A 145 19.26 4.57 24.87
C GLY A 145 20.17 3.42 24.45
N LEU A 146 19.63 2.35 23.85
CA LEU A 146 20.37 1.16 23.42
C LEU A 146 20.96 1.32 22.01
N ILE A 147 21.77 2.36 21.81
CA ILE A 147 22.22 2.82 20.49
C ILE A 147 22.95 1.73 19.68
N ASP A 148 23.71 0.86 20.34
CA ASP A 148 24.44 -0.22 19.68
C ASP A 148 23.51 -1.29 19.08
N GLU A 149 22.41 -1.61 19.77
CA GLU A 149 21.41 -2.58 19.29
C GLU A 149 20.53 -1.98 18.17
N VAL A 150 20.26 -0.67 18.22
CA VAL A 150 19.40 0.03 17.26
C VAL A 150 19.86 -0.15 15.81
N GLN A 151 21.18 -0.14 15.58
CA GLN A 151 21.74 -0.18 14.23
C GLN A 151 21.35 -1.44 13.46
N GLU A 152 21.27 -2.57 14.15
CA GLU A 152 20.86 -3.84 13.52
C GLU A 152 19.40 -3.77 13.07
N TYR A 153 18.49 -3.32 13.95
CA TYR A 153 17.08 -3.22 13.64
C TYR A 153 16.79 -2.20 12.52
N TYR A 154 17.47 -1.06 12.52
CA TYR A 154 17.34 -0.09 11.43
C TYR A 154 17.93 -0.60 10.12
N SER A 155 19.04 -1.35 10.15
CA SER A 155 19.57 -2.02 8.95
C SER A 155 18.55 -3.02 8.39
N ARG A 156 17.98 -3.88 9.24
CA ARG A 156 16.95 -4.84 8.86
C ARG A 156 15.68 -4.20 8.35
N SER A 157 15.33 -3.02 8.86
CA SER A 157 14.16 -2.28 8.38
C SER A 157 14.26 -1.83 6.92
N GLN A 158 15.46 -1.87 6.33
CA GLN A 158 15.68 -1.58 4.90
C GLN A 158 15.59 -2.81 4.00
N TRP A 159 15.42 -4.01 4.57
CA TRP A 159 15.41 -5.26 3.81
C TRP A 159 14.21 -5.45 2.87
N PHE A 160 13.18 -4.59 2.96
CA PHE A 160 12.16 -4.51 1.91
C PHE A 160 12.75 -4.26 0.52
N GLU A 161 13.92 -3.60 0.44
CA GLU A 161 14.63 -3.35 -0.81
C GLU A 161 15.14 -4.64 -1.48
N HIS A 162 15.41 -5.69 -0.70
CA HIS A 162 15.94 -6.94 -1.25
C HIS A 162 14.98 -7.61 -2.21
N ILE A 163 13.67 -7.46 -1.97
CA ILE A 163 12.61 -7.97 -2.84
C ILE A 163 12.04 -6.90 -3.79
N PHE A 164 12.55 -5.67 -3.78
CA PHE A 164 12.11 -4.65 -4.73
C PHE A 164 12.80 -4.83 -6.08
N ASP A 165 12.02 -5.05 -7.14
CA ASP A 165 12.54 -5.14 -8.50
C ASP A 165 12.53 -3.76 -9.18
N ASN A 166 13.72 -3.29 -9.55
CA ASN A 166 13.90 -1.95 -10.12
C ASN A 166 13.32 -1.81 -11.54
N ASN A 167 13.09 -2.91 -12.26
CA ASN A 167 12.55 -2.90 -13.62
C ASN A 167 11.04 -2.76 -13.63
N THR A 168 10.35 -3.61 -12.86
CA THR A 168 8.89 -3.65 -12.75
C THR A 168 8.37 -2.61 -11.76
N LYS A 169 9.17 -2.21 -10.76
CA LYS A 169 8.78 -1.34 -9.63
C LYS A 169 7.71 -1.99 -8.75
N PHE A 170 7.87 -3.29 -8.50
CA PHE A 170 7.05 -4.10 -7.59
C PHE A 170 7.95 -4.83 -6.60
N PHE A 171 7.34 -5.27 -5.50
CA PHE A 171 7.97 -6.21 -4.57
C PHE A 171 7.77 -7.62 -5.08
N CYS A 172 8.82 -8.23 -5.60
CA CYS A 172 8.82 -9.57 -6.13
C CYS A 172 9.47 -10.55 -5.14
N PRO A 173 8.76 -11.62 -4.74
CA PRO A 173 9.35 -12.66 -3.93
C PRO A 173 10.62 -13.26 -4.54
N ARG A 174 11.43 -13.86 -3.69
CA ARG A 174 12.63 -14.59 -4.06
C ARG A 174 12.65 -15.94 -3.39
N ASN A 175 13.14 -16.96 -4.07
CA ASN A 175 13.42 -18.26 -3.46
C ASN A 175 14.74 -18.23 -2.67
N SER A 176 15.00 -19.26 -1.89
CA SER A 176 16.22 -19.44 -1.10
C SER A 176 17.49 -19.51 -1.96
N THR A 177 17.33 -19.84 -3.25
CA THR A 177 18.36 -19.79 -4.30
C THR A 177 18.66 -18.37 -4.79
N GLY A 178 17.78 -17.40 -4.51
CA GLY A 178 17.82 -16.02 -4.98
C GLY A 178 17.00 -15.75 -6.25
N ASP A 179 16.36 -16.77 -6.83
CA ASP A 179 15.54 -16.66 -8.04
C ASP A 179 14.33 -15.76 -7.79
N ILE A 180 14.06 -14.82 -8.70
CA ILE A 180 13.00 -13.82 -8.58
C ILE A 180 11.68 -14.35 -9.18
N LEU A 181 10.59 -14.23 -8.43
CA LEU A 181 9.25 -14.71 -8.80
C LEU A 181 8.25 -13.56 -8.96
N CYS A 182 8.55 -12.59 -9.82
CA CYS A 182 7.65 -11.47 -10.08
C CYS A 182 6.34 -11.95 -10.73
N PRO A 183 5.15 -11.61 -10.18
CA PRO A 183 3.87 -11.83 -10.84
C PRO A 183 3.74 -11.01 -12.13
N ALA A 184 2.86 -11.46 -13.02
CA ALA A 184 2.34 -10.57 -14.06
C ALA A 184 1.45 -9.50 -13.41
N THR A 185 1.63 -8.23 -13.78
CA THR A 185 0.94 -7.09 -13.17
C THR A 185 -0.10 -6.45 -14.09
N GLU A 186 -0.23 -6.95 -15.31
CA GLU A 186 -1.29 -6.58 -16.24
C GLU A 186 -2.63 -7.18 -15.79
N ILE A 187 -3.71 -6.42 -15.93
CA ILE A 187 -5.00 -6.75 -15.31
C ILE A 187 -5.59 -8.08 -15.80
N GLU A 188 -5.32 -8.47 -17.04
CA GLU A 188 -5.76 -9.74 -17.62
C GLU A 188 -5.02 -10.96 -17.05
N HIS A 189 -3.93 -10.72 -16.32
CA HIS A 189 -3.06 -11.74 -15.75
C HIS A 189 -2.93 -11.64 -14.23
N LEU A 190 -3.64 -10.69 -13.60
CA LEU A 190 -3.70 -10.60 -12.15
C LEU A 190 -4.33 -11.87 -11.59
N ILE A 191 -3.71 -12.36 -10.53
CA ILE A 191 -4.21 -13.47 -9.74
C ILE A 191 -4.82 -12.84 -8.48
N PRO A 192 -6.16 -12.82 -8.37
CA PRO A 192 -6.80 -12.36 -7.14
C PRO A 192 -6.38 -13.26 -5.98
N PHE A 193 -5.98 -12.68 -4.86
CA PHE A 193 -5.46 -13.43 -3.70
C PHE A 193 -4.26 -14.30 -4.07
N ASP A 194 -3.26 -13.68 -4.69
CA ASP A 194 -2.01 -14.31 -5.07
C ASP A 194 -1.23 -14.72 -3.82
N TYR A 195 -0.91 -16.01 -3.66
CA TYR A 195 -0.28 -16.55 -2.46
C TYR A 195 1.04 -15.91 -2.08
N ARG A 196 1.72 -15.25 -3.04
CA ARG A 196 2.90 -14.41 -2.77
C ARG A 196 2.61 -13.25 -1.81
N TYR A 197 1.34 -12.88 -1.67
CA TYR A 197 0.86 -11.73 -0.93
C TYR A 197 -0.35 -12.09 -0.05
N THR A 198 -0.33 -11.74 1.22
CA THR A 198 -1.44 -12.03 2.13
C THR A 198 -2.66 -11.18 1.77
N GLU A 199 -3.81 -11.83 1.53
CA GLU A 199 -5.09 -11.19 1.20
C GLU A 199 -5.06 -10.19 0.03
N GLY A 200 -4.12 -10.33 -0.90
CA GLY A 200 -3.93 -9.33 -1.95
C GLY A 200 -3.14 -9.84 -3.13
N ASP A 201 -2.43 -8.93 -3.77
CA ASP A 201 -1.54 -9.22 -4.90
C ASP A 201 -0.42 -8.16 -4.94
N ALA A 202 0.41 -8.23 -6.00
CA ALA A 202 1.51 -7.31 -6.22
C ALA A 202 1.09 -5.82 -6.21
N TRP A 203 -0.08 -5.47 -6.74
CA TRP A 203 -0.55 -4.08 -6.76
C TRP A 203 -0.88 -3.58 -5.37
N HIS A 204 -1.51 -4.43 -4.56
CA HIS A 204 -1.90 -4.04 -3.22
C HIS A 204 -0.69 -3.83 -2.30
N TYR A 205 0.37 -4.64 -2.44
CA TYR A 205 1.60 -4.48 -1.65
C TYR A 205 2.63 -3.51 -2.25
N ARG A 206 2.42 -3.05 -3.50
CA ARG A 206 3.36 -2.20 -4.25
C ARG A 206 3.84 -0.97 -3.49
N PHE A 207 2.98 -0.43 -2.62
CA PHE A 207 3.25 0.78 -1.84
C PHE A 207 3.37 0.51 -0.33
N PHE A 208 3.44 -0.75 0.13
CA PHE A 208 3.43 -1.05 1.57
C PHE A 208 4.81 -0.92 2.23
N VAL A 209 5.31 0.33 2.33
CA VAL A 209 6.53 0.70 3.08
C VAL A 209 6.27 1.96 3.91
N PRO A 210 5.38 1.89 4.92
CA PRO A 210 4.99 3.06 5.71
C PRO A 210 6.14 3.65 6.52
N HIS A 211 7.01 2.80 7.07
CA HIS A 211 8.14 3.22 7.92
C HIS A 211 9.23 3.97 7.16
N ASN A 212 9.38 3.73 5.84
CA ASN A 212 10.37 4.41 5.03
C ASN A 212 9.87 4.76 3.61
N THR A 213 8.75 5.47 3.52
CA THR A 213 8.20 5.91 2.24
C THR A 213 9.15 6.84 1.47
N SER A 214 9.99 7.64 2.14
CA SER A 214 11.01 8.46 1.48
C SER A 214 11.93 7.61 0.60
N ARG A 215 12.43 6.48 1.15
CA ARG A 215 13.26 5.56 0.37
C ARG A 215 12.48 4.89 -0.75
N LEU A 216 11.21 4.54 -0.52
CA LEU A 216 10.35 4.02 -1.58
C LEU A 216 10.23 5.00 -2.76
N VAL A 217 10.08 6.31 -2.50
CA VAL A 217 10.07 7.34 -3.53
C VAL A 217 11.35 7.31 -4.38
N ASP A 218 12.52 7.13 -3.75
CA ASP A 218 13.80 7.02 -4.45
C ASP A 218 13.90 5.76 -5.31
N LEU A 219 13.40 4.61 -4.82
CA LEU A 219 13.37 3.35 -5.56
C LEU A 219 12.49 3.42 -6.82
N PHE A 220 11.43 4.22 -6.77
CA PHE A 220 10.63 4.54 -7.95
C PHE A 220 11.35 5.47 -8.96
N GLY A 221 12.48 6.06 -8.59
CA GLY A 221 13.23 7.01 -9.42
C GLY A 221 12.87 8.47 -9.14
N GLY A 222 12.28 8.76 -7.98
CA GLY A 222 12.03 10.10 -7.46
C GLY A 222 10.56 10.51 -7.45
N ALA A 223 10.31 11.65 -6.80
CA ALA A 223 8.97 12.14 -6.45
C ALA A 223 8.00 12.23 -7.63
N LYS A 224 8.48 12.64 -8.82
CA LYS A 224 7.62 12.81 -10.00
C LYS A 224 7.02 11.46 -10.46
N TYR A 225 7.87 10.47 -10.69
CA TYR A 225 7.43 9.17 -11.19
C TYR A 225 6.60 8.42 -10.13
N PHE A 226 7.06 8.45 -8.87
CA PHE A 226 6.28 7.89 -7.75
C PHE A 226 4.86 8.49 -7.67
N THR A 227 4.75 9.82 -7.81
CA THR A 227 3.44 10.49 -7.81
C THR A 227 2.56 10.03 -8.96
N GLU A 228 3.10 9.92 -10.18
CA GLU A 228 2.34 9.51 -11.36
C GLU A 228 1.81 8.07 -11.21
N GLU A 229 2.63 7.16 -10.67
CA GLU A 229 2.25 5.77 -10.42
C GLU A 229 1.22 5.64 -9.30
N LEU A 230 1.42 6.34 -8.18
CA LEU A 230 0.47 6.33 -7.07
C LEU A 230 -0.87 6.99 -7.44
N ASP A 231 -0.86 8.10 -8.20
CA ASP A 231 -2.10 8.71 -8.69
C ASP A 231 -2.82 7.79 -9.68
N THR A 232 -2.07 7.08 -10.53
CA THR A 232 -2.62 6.07 -11.44
C THR A 232 -3.30 4.92 -10.67
N PHE A 233 -2.67 4.45 -9.59
CA PHE A 233 -3.24 3.41 -8.72
C PHE A 233 -4.62 3.79 -8.18
N PHE A 234 -4.78 5.02 -7.68
CA PHE A 234 -6.07 5.53 -7.23
C PHE A 234 -7.05 5.79 -8.37
N VAL A 235 -6.62 6.47 -9.45
CA VAL A 235 -7.51 6.81 -10.57
C VAL A 235 -8.05 5.55 -11.24
N ARG A 236 -7.23 4.52 -11.42
CA ARG A 236 -7.69 3.24 -11.97
C ARG A 236 -8.68 2.56 -11.03
N SER A 237 -8.44 2.55 -9.72
CA SER A 237 -9.40 2.01 -8.74
C SER A 237 -10.79 2.64 -8.83
N ARG A 238 -10.87 3.97 -9.08
CA ARG A 238 -12.17 4.68 -9.21
C ARG A 238 -13.01 4.26 -10.40
N ASP A 239 -12.38 3.73 -11.45
CA ASP A 239 -13.08 3.21 -12.62
C ASP A 239 -13.72 1.84 -12.35
N TRP A 240 -13.41 1.21 -11.21
CA TRP A 240 -13.97 -0.08 -10.80
C TRP A 240 -15.14 0.10 -9.81
N PRO A 241 -16.24 -0.66 -9.98
CA PRO A 241 -17.34 -0.60 -9.04
C PRO A 241 -16.90 -1.03 -7.63
N THR A 242 -17.33 -0.28 -6.62
CA THR A 242 -17.00 -0.52 -5.21
C THR A 242 -17.46 -1.87 -4.66
N ILE A 243 -18.41 -2.53 -5.34
CA ILE A 243 -18.90 -3.88 -4.99
C ILE A 243 -18.05 -5.01 -5.57
N THR A 244 -17.09 -4.73 -6.44
CA THR A 244 -16.20 -5.74 -7.01
C THR A 244 -15.00 -5.91 -6.09
N ILE A 245 -14.89 -7.08 -5.47
CA ILE A 245 -13.88 -7.42 -4.47
C ILE A 245 -13.07 -8.63 -4.99
N PRO A 246 -11.73 -8.57 -5.00
CA PRO A 246 -10.92 -7.39 -4.67
C PRO A 246 -11.01 -6.31 -5.77
N ASN A 247 -10.80 -5.04 -5.41
CA ASN A 247 -10.48 -4.01 -6.40
C ASN A 247 -9.05 -4.28 -6.89
N PRO A 248 -8.76 -4.39 -8.19
CA PRO A 248 -7.44 -4.80 -8.68
C PRO A 248 -6.32 -3.77 -8.44
N TYR A 249 -6.65 -2.59 -7.96
CA TYR A 249 -5.71 -1.53 -7.65
C TYR A 249 -5.86 -1.13 -6.18
N TYR A 250 -6.21 0.13 -5.88
CA TYR A 250 -6.48 0.54 -4.52
C TYR A 250 -7.77 -0.12 -4.01
N TRP A 251 -7.63 -1.02 -3.05
CA TRP A 251 -8.75 -1.68 -2.38
C TRP A 251 -8.96 -1.06 -1.00
N ALA A 252 -10.00 -0.22 -0.91
CA ALA A 252 -10.30 0.56 0.29
C ALA A 252 -10.77 -0.27 1.50
N GLY A 253 -11.19 -1.50 1.27
CA GLY A 253 -11.68 -2.42 2.31
C GLY A 253 -10.63 -3.43 2.76
N ASN A 254 -9.34 -3.15 2.52
CA ASN A 254 -8.23 -4.01 2.88
C ASN A 254 -7.07 -3.18 3.48
N GLU A 255 -6.41 -3.73 4.47
CA GLU A 255 -5.69 -3.04 5.53
C GLU A 255 -4.32 -2.52 5.08
N HIS A 256 -3.62 -3.31 4.26
CA HIS A 256 -2.30 -2.94 3.73
C HIS A 256 -2.37 -1.79 2.71
N ASN A 257 -3.57 -1.45 2.21
CA ASN A 257 -3.77 -0.31 1.33
C ASN A 257 -4.04 1.01 2.09
N LEU A 258 -4.48 0.96 3.34
CA LEU A 258 -4.98 2.12 4.09
C LEU A 258 -3.98 3.27 4.20
N PHE A 259 -2.68 2.98 4.22
CA PHE A 259 -1.62 3.99 4.28
C PHE A 259 -1.31 4.65 2.92
N SER A 260 -1.65 4.01 1.79
CA SER A 260 -1.23 4.42 0.44
C SER A 260 -1.58 5.85 0.08
N VAL A 261 -2.73 6.35 0.55
CA VAL A 261 -3.17 7.71 0.23
C VAL A 261 -2.30 8.79 0.86
N TRP A 262 -1.65 8.48 1.97
CA TRP A 262 -0.83 9.43 2.74
C TRP A 262 0.58 9.54 2.17
N GLN A 263 0.98 8.64 1.26
CA GLN A 263 2.33 8.58 0.73
C GLN A 263 2.66 9.73 -0.24
N PHE A 264 1.66 10.41 -0.81
CA PHE A 264 1.92 11.61 -1.62
C PHE A 264 2.62 12.72 -0.83
N HIS A 265 2.51 12.73 0.51
CA HIS A 265 3.26 13.65 1.35
C HIS A 265 4.76 13.52 1.15
N TYR A 266 5.29 12.31 0.97
CA TYR A 266 6.72 12.06 0.78
C TYR A 266 7.22 12.44 -0.62
N ALA A 267 6.30 12.67 -1.56
CA ALA A 267 6.60 13.15 -2.91
C ALA A 267 6.32 14.66 -3.10
N ASN A 268 6.15 15.43 -2.01
CA ASN A 268 5.75 16.84 -2.03
C ASN A 268 4.40 17.10 -2.72
N ARG A 269 3.47 16.14 -2.67
CA ARG A 269 2.16 16.21 -3.34
C ARG A 269 0.99 16.03 -2.37
N SER A 270 1.07 16.71 -1.22
CA SER A 270 -0.01 16.73 -0.20
C SER A 270 -1.39 17.08 -0.78
N ASP A 271 -1.44 17.83 -1.88
CA ASP A 271 -2.67 18.13 -2.62
C ASP A 271 -3.39 16.86 -3.12
N LEU A 272 -2.63 15.83 -3.52
CA LEU A 272 -3.18 14.54 -3.93
C LEU A 272 -3.64 13.70 -2.74
N THR A 273 -2.94 13.72 -1.60
CA THR A 273 -3.45 13.12 -0.36
C THR A 273 -4.83 13.67 -0.04
N GLN A 274 -4.96 15.01 -0.03
CA GLN A 274 -6.21 15.70 0.29
C GLN A 274 -7.33 15.34 -0.69
N LEU A 275 -7.02 15.31 -1.99
CA LEU A 275 -7.97 14.95 -3.04
C LEU A 275 -8.49 13.52 -2.88
N HIS A 276 -7.59 12.56 -2.74
CA HIS A 276 -7.93 11.14 -2.67
C HIS A 276 -8.61 10.77 -1.35
N ALA A 277 -8.12 11.29 -0.22
CA ALA A 277 -8.72 11.08 1.10
C ALA A 277 -10.18 11.58 1.16
N ARG A 278 -10.45 12.82 0.69
CA ARG A 278 -11.81 13.37 0.65
C ARG A 278 -12.70 12.61 -0.33
N TRP A 279 -12.16 12.17 -1.46
CA TRP A 279 -12.92 11.33 -2.40
C TRP A 279 -13.32 9.99 -1.77
N LEU A 280 -12.42 9.33 -1.04
CA LEU A 280 -12.70 8.07 -0.36
C LEU A 280 -13.82 8.24 0.68
N LEU A 281 -13.75 9.28 1.53
CA LEU A 281 -14.83 9.58 2.48
C LEU A 281 -16.20 9.76 1.80
N ASP A 282 -16.24 10.46 0.67
CA ASP A 282 -17.49 10.82 -0.01
C ASP A 282 -18.09 9.67 -0.87
N ASN A 283 -17.28 8.69 -1.29
CA ASN A 283 -17.69 7.69 -2.29
C ASN A 283 -17.59 6.23 -1.83
N VAL A 284 -16.77 5.95 -0.83
CA VAL A 284 -16.52 4.58 -0.36
C VAL A 284 -17.32 4.25 0.90
N TYR A 285 -17.55 5.24 1.76
CA TYR A 285 -18.32 5.08 2.98
C TYR A 285 -19.76 5.58 2.81
N THR A 286 -20.72 4.85 3.36
CA THR A 286 -22.13 5.27 3.39
C THR A 286 -22.79 4.92 4.71
N VAL A 287 -23.97 5.49 4.97
CA VAL A 287 -24.79 5.15 6.16
C VAL A 287 -25.73 3.95 5.93
N LYS A 288 -25.58 3.25 4.79
CA LYS A 288 -26.38 2.07 4.46
C LYS A 288 -25.83 0.84 5.18
N ARG A 289 -26.56 -0.28 5.09
CA ARG A 289 -26.17 -1.56 5.68
C ARG A 289 -24.84 -2.09 5.12
N ASP A 290 -24.54 -1.79 3.86
CA ASP A 290 -23.31 -2.08 3.12
C ASP A 290 -22.36 -0.86 3.11
N GLY A 291 -22.37 -0.06 4.19
CA GLY A 291 -21.73 1.25 4.24
C GLY A 291 -20.23 1.27 4.51
N ILE A 292 -19.62 0.12 4.78
CA ILE A 292 -18.18 -0.06 5.00
C ILE A 292 -17.62 -0.84 3.80
N PRO A 293 -16.44 -0.47 3.25
CA PRO A 293 -15.93 -1.06 2.00
C PRO A 293 -15.44 -2.51 2.06
N GLY A 294 -15.44 -3.11 3.24
CA GLY A 294 -14.95 -4.45 3.52
C GLY A 294 -15.40 -4.89 4.91
N ASN A 295 -14.68 -5.83 5.49
CA ASN A 295 -14.82 -6.11 6.92
C ASN A 295 -14.45 -4.83 7.71
N ASP A 296 -14.94 -4.70 8.95
CA ASP A 296 -14.55 -3.55 9.79
C ASP A 296 -13.24 -3.81 10.54
N ASP A 297 -12.84 -5.08 10.63
CA ASP A 297 -11.58 -5.58 11.17
C ASP A 297 -11.26 -4.97 12.53
N TYR A 298 -12.17 -5.25 13.46
CA TYR A 298 -12.12 -4.81 14.86
C TYR A 298 -12.09 -3.29 15.02
N GLY A 299 -12.66 -2.56 14.07
CA GLY A 299 -12.76 -1.10 14.07
C GLY A 299 -11.67 -0.40 13.27
N THR A 300 -10.82 -1.13 12.55
CA THR A 300 -9.75 -0.57 11.72
C THR A 300 -10.31 0.30 10.60
N MET A 301 -11.32 -0.18 9.86
CA MET A 301 -11.96 0.61 8.79
C MET A 301 -12.77 1.78 9.35
N SER A 302 -13.48 1.57 10.46
CA SER A 302 -14.20 2.63 11.16
C SER A 302 -13.27 3.75 11.66
N THR A 303 -12.14 3.41 12.26
CA THR A 303 -11.18 4.41 12.76
C THR A 303 -10.36 5.05 11.65
N TRP A 304 -10.16 4.38 10.51
CA TRP A 304 -9.66 5.02 9.29
C TRP A 304 -10.57 6.16 8.83
N TYR A 305 -11.90 5.92 8.81
CA TYR A 305 -12.88 6.95 8.48
C TYR A 305 -12.82 8.11 9.47
N ILE A 306 -12.69 7.83 10.78
CA ILE A 306 -12.57 8.85 11.82
C ILE A 306 -11.32 9.69 11.59
N PHE A 307 -10.12 9.10 11.52
CA PHE A 307 -8.87 9.82 11.30
C PHE A 307 -8.91 10.67 10.03
N THR A 308 -9.36 10.09 8.92
CA THR A 308 -9.47 10.81 7.65
C THR A 308 -10.46 11.98 7.76
N SER A 309 -11.56 11.81 8.51
CA SER A 309 -12.51 12.90 8.81
C SER A 309 -11.94 13.99 9.71
N LEU A 310 -11.09 13.64 10.68
CA LEU A 310 -10.30 14.58 11.48
C LEU A 310 -9.32 15.37 10.61
N GLY A 311 -8.91 14.79 9.48
CA GLY A 311 -7.98 15.38 8.54
C GLY A 311 -6.52 15.05 8.83
N PHE A 312 -6.24 13.93 9.50
CA PHE A 312 -4.87 13.40 9.63
C PHE A 312 -4.87 11.89 9.89
N TYR A 313 -3.72 11.24 9.72
CA TYR A 313 -3.57 9.79 9.84
C TYR A 313 -2.31 9.39 10.62
N PRO A 314 -2.35 8.36 11.49
CA PRO A 314 -1.20 7.95 12.29
C PRO A 314 -0.15 7.18 11.46
N LEU A 315 1.13 7.48 11.66
CA LEU A 315 2.22 6.56 11.32
C LEU A 315 2.53 5.72 12.56
N SER A 316 1.92 4.53 12.64
CA SER A 316 2.06 3.64 13.79
C SER A 316 3.51 3.22 14.03
N GLY A 317 3.93 3.12 15.30
CA GLY A 317 5.33 2.90 15.67
C GLY A 317 6.16 4.20 15.77
N SER A 318 5.51 5.36 15.64
CA SER A 318 6.12 6.68 15.85
C SER A 318 5.16 7.67 16.50
N SER A 319 5.67 8.86 16.82
CA SER A 319 4.86 9.99 17.27
C SER A 319 4.17 10.74 16.11
N THR A 320 4.40 10.37 14.85
CA THR A 320 3.99 11.21 13.70
C THR A 320 2.55 10.95 13.27
N TYR A 321 1.82 12.03 12.93
CA TYR A 321 0.61 11.97 12.10
C TYR A 321 0.81 12.77 10.80
N LEU A 322 0.17 12.31 9.72
CA LEU A 322 0.21 12.91 8.39
C LEU A 322 -1.07 13.71 8.13
N ILE A 323 -0.97 14.97 7.73
CA ILE A 323 -2.10 15.90 7.59
C ILE A 323 -2.78 15.79 6.22
N GLY A 324 -4.07 15.47 6.24
CA GLY A 324 -4.95 15.43 5.08
C GLY A 324 -5.85 16.66 4.98
N SER A 325 -7.13 16.40 4.72
CA SER A 325 -8.16 17.43 4.59
C SER A 325 -9.36 17.06 5.46
N PRO A 326 -9.64 17.80 6.55
CA PRO A 326 -10.73 17.45 7.45
C PRO A 326 -12.10 17.56 6.78
N ALA A 327 -13.06 16.77 7.24
CA ALA A 327 -14.38 16.67 6.63
C ALA A 327 -15.39 17.70 7.12
N PHE A 328 -15.19 18.25 8.33
CA PHE A 328 -16.17 19.10 9.01
C PHE A 328 -15.60 20.47 9.36
N ASP A 329 -16.46 21.47 9.42
CA ASP A 329 -16.09 22.86 9.75
C ASP A 329 -15.49 23.00 11.14
N ARG A 330 -15.93 22.14 12.07
CA ARG A 330 -15.42 22.08 13.43
C ARG A 330 -15.55 20.68 14.00
N ILE A 331 -14.47 20.19 14.59
CA ILE A 331 -14.41 18.91 15.29
C ILE A 331 -13.85 19.15 16.68
N THR A 332 -14.40 18.49 17.69
CA THR A 332 -13.94 18.60 19.08
C THR A 332 -13.82 17.21 19.67
N ILE A 333 -12.60 16.81 20.02
CA ILE A 333 -12.27 15.54 20.64
C ILE A 333 -11.99 15.79 22.12
N ARG A 334 -12.79 15.19 22.99
CA ARG A 334 -12.48 15.10 24.41
C ARG A 334 -11.58 13.89 24.60
N ARG A 335 -10.41 14.08 25.19
CA ARG A 335 -9.39 13.04 25.33
C ARG A 335 -9.20 12.67 26.80
N ASN A 336 -8.82 11.42 27.05
CA ASN A 336 -8.50 10.87 28.37
C ASN A 336 -9.60 11.19 29.40
N ASN A 337 -10.84 10.80 29.09
CA ASN A 337 -12.03 11.07 29.91
C ASN A 337 -12.29 12.56 30.19
N GLY A 338 -11.95 13.43 29.23
CA GLY A 338 -12.24 14.87 29.30
C GLY A 338 -11.16 15.69 30.00
N GLN A 339 -10.00 15.10 30.29
CA GLN A 339 -8.84 15.81 30.86
C GLN A 339 -8.34 16.94 29.95
N CYS A 340 -8.43 16.75 28.64
CA CYS A 340 -8.07 17.79 27.67
C CYS A 340 -8.97 17.72 26.42
N ILE A 341 -8.89 18.77 25.62
CA ILE A 341 -9.72 18.95 24.43
C ILE A 341 -8.82 19.30 23.24
N LEU A 342 -8.94 18.54 22.17
CA LEU A 342 -8.41 18.89 20.85
C LEU A 342 -9.56 19.43 19.99
N THR A 343 -9.42 20.66 19.50
CA THR A 343 -10.38 21.27 18.57
C THR A 343 -9.73 21.46 17.21
N ILE A 344 -10.39 21.00 16.16
CA ILE A 344 -10.02 21.24 14.77
C ILE A 344 -11.05 22.21 14.20
N ILE A 345 -10.62 23.34 13.65
CA ILE A 345 -11.48 24.36 13.05
C ILE A 345 -11.06 24.51 11.59
N VAL A 346 -12.00 24.34 10.68
CA VAL A 346 -11.74 24.46 9.25
C VAL A 346 -12.47 25.69 8.71
N HIS A 347 -11.69 26.66 8.25
CA HIS A 347 -12.20 27.85 7.58
C HIS A 347 -12.43 27.55 6.11
N ASP A 348 -13.55 28.06 5.58
CA ASP A 348 -13.97 27.88 4.19
C ASP A 348 -14.07 26.41 3.76
N ASN A 349 -14.48 25.52 4.66
CA ASN A 349 -14.74 24.13 4.30
C ASN A 349 -15.96 24.05 3.36
N ALA A 350 -15.81 23.29 2.28
CA ALA A 350 -16.89 23.00 1.34
C ALA A 350 -16.50 21.79 0.52
N GLN A 351 -17.48 21.10 -0.08
CA GLN A 351 -17.22 19.97 -0.97
C GLN A 351 -16.24 20.29 -2.11
N LYS A 352 -16.23 21.55 -2.58
CA LYS A 352 -15.31 22.04 -3.62
C LYS A 352 -13.97 22.58 -3.06
N ASN A 353 -13.88 22.80 -1.76
CA ASN A 353 -12.72 23.39 -1.08
C ASN A 353 -11.93 22.27 -0.39
N THR A 354 -11.38 21.37 -1.19
CA THR A 354 -10.72 20.14 -0.73
C THR A 354 -9.30 20.38 -0.22
N TYR A 355 -8.64 21.44 -0.69
CA TYR A 355 -7.20 21.62 -0.49
C TYR A 355 -6.87 22.48 0.73
N VAL A 356 -5.83 22.13 1.46
CA VAL A 356 -5.34 22.88 2.62
C VAL A 356 -4.28 23.88 2.19
N GLU A 357 -4.52 25.16 2.48
CA GLU A 357 -3.59 26.26 2.15
C GLU A 357 -2.58 26.53 3.27
N ARG A 358 -3.02 26.46 4.52
CA ARG A 358 -2.16 26.55 5.70
C ARG A 358 -2.82 25.88 6.90
N VAL A 359 -1.99 25.42 7.82
CA VAL A 359 -2.39 24.87 9.11
C VAL A 359 -1.76 25.74 10.20
N LEU A 360 -2.57 26.12 11.19
CA LEU A 360 -2.09 26.77 12.40
C LEU A 360 -2.32 25.84 13.59
N LEU A 361 -1.33 25.73 14.46
CA LEU A 361 -1.43 25.06 15.74
C LEU A 361 -1.37 26.12 16.83
N ASN A 362 -2.42 26.23 17.64
CA ASN A 362 -2.54 27.21 18.72
C ASN A 362 -2.31 28.66 18.27
N GLY A 363 -2.67 28.97 17.01
CA GLY A 363 -2.53 30.30 16.40
C GLY A 363 -1.21 30.54 15.66
N GLU A 364 -0.25 29.62 15.73
CA GLU A 364 1.04 29.71 15.04
C GLU A 364 1.07 28.82 13.80
N ILE A 365 1.77 29.25 12.74
CA ILE A 365 1.90 28.45 11.51
C ILE A 365 2.64 27.14 11.85
N LEU A 366 2.05 26.01 11.44
CA LEU A 366 2.67 24.70 11.64
C LEU A 366 3.89 24.54 10.74
N SER A 367 5.08 24.64 11.31
CA SER A 367 6.36 24.54 10.59
C SER A 367 6.68 23.13 10.09
N THR A 368 6.11 22.11 10.72
CA THR A 368 6.35 20.69 10.42
C THR A 368 5.41 20.12 9.35
N TYR A 369 4.52 20.94 8.78
CA TYR A 369 3.60 20.52 7.73
C TYR A 369 4.35 19.82 6.58
N PRO A 370 3.86 18.67 6.06
CA PRO A 370 2.54 18.06 6.27
C PRO A 370 2.43 17.13 7.47
N PHE A 371 3.36 17.17 8.42
CA PHE A 371 3.39 16.30 9.58
C PHE A 371 3.05 17.05 10.87
N ILE A 372 2.46 16.32 11.82
CA ILE A 372 2.25 16.79 13.18
C ILE A 372 2.74 15.74 14.17
N ASP A 373 3.58 16.16 15.10
CA ASP A 373 4.20 15.30 16.10
C ASP A 373 3.33 15.19 17.35
N HIS A 374 3.11 13.97 17.82
CA HIS A 374 2.23 13.74 18.96
C HIS A 374 2.77 14.39 20.24
N ILE A 375 4.03 14.14 20.59
CA ILE A 375 4.60 14.59 21.88
C ILE A 375 4.72 16.11 21.91
N ASN A 376 5.26 16.69 20.85
CA ASN A 376 5.64 18.09 20.82
C ASN A 376 4.46 19.01 20.49
N GLN A 377 3.44 18.51 19.79
CA GLN A 377 2.40 19.36 19.20
C GLN A 377 0.97 18.94 19.55
N LEU A 378 0.71 17.66 19.86
CA LEU A 378 -0.64 17.15 20.16
C LEU A 378 -0.78 16.49 21.52
N ARG A 379 0.24 16.51 22.40
CA ARG A 379 0.16 15.83 23.68
C ARG A 379 -0.96 16.42 24.51
N CYS A 380 -1.73 15.57 25.21
CA CYS A 380 -2.73 16.05 26.15
C CYS A 380 -2.07 16.78 27.32
N SER A 381 -2.06 18.12 27.25
CA SER A 381 -1.74 19.01 28.35
C SER A 381 -3.03 19.59 28.94
N THR A 382 -2.93 20.30 30.07
CA THR A 382 -4.08 20.95 30.72
C THR A 382 -4.76 22.01 29.85
N ASP A 383 -4.09 22.49 28.80
CA ASP A 383 -4.60 23.52 27.89
C ASP A 383 -5.28 22.89 26.67
N SER A 384 -6.38 23.50 26.23
CA SER A 384 -7.07 23.11 25.01
C SER A 384 -6.17 23.39 23.79
N SER A 385 -5.90 22.36 22.99
CA SER A 385 -5.18 22.52 21.73
C SER A 385 -6.15 22.82 20.58
N ALA A 386 -5.80 23.79 19.73
CA ALA A 386 -6.59 24.18 18.58
C ALA A 386 -5.78 24.07 17.29
N VAL A 387 -6.23 23.22 16.37
CA VAL A 387 -5.70 23.13 15.00
C VAL A 387 -6.65 23.89 14.08
N GLN A 388 -6.17 24.96 13.45
CA GLN A 388 -6.94 25.73 12.48
C GLN A 388 -6.45 25.41 11.07
N VAL A 389 -7.37 25.08 10.18
CA VAL A 389 -7.09 24.72 8.79
C VAL A 389 -7.77 25.72 7.88
N GLN A 390 -7.01 26.34 6.98
CA GLN A 390 -7.58 27.19 5.94
C GLN A 390 -7.74 26.37 4.66
N SER A 391 -8.99 26.18 4.21
CA SER A 391 -9.29 25.42 2.99
C SER A 391 -9.38 26.31 1.75
N ASN A 392 -9.09 25.74 0.58
CA ASN A 392 -9.10 26.43 -0.71
C ASN A 392 -9.63 25.50 -1.84
N LYS A 393 -10.22 26.12 -2.87
CA LYS A 393 -10.68 25.46 -4.11
C LYS A 393 -9.55 25.14 -5.08
N ARG A 394 -8.52 26.00 -5.11
CA ARG A 394 -7.45 25.88 -6.10
C ARG A 394 -6.36 24.97 -5.57
N ARG A 395 -6.04 23.95 -6.36
CA ARG A 395 -4.83 23.17 -6.24
C ARG A 395 -3.64 24.11 -6.38
N SER A 396 -2.98 24.49 -5.29
CA SER A 396 -1.73 25.24 -5.36
C SER A 396 -0.57 24.24 -5.42
N SER A 397 0.20 24.28 -6.49
CA SER A 397 1.53 23.63 -6.52
C SER A 397 2.56 24.41 -5.69
N ASN A 398 2.22 25.66 -5.33
CA ASN A 398 3.11 26.66 -4.72
C ASN A 398 2.51 27.20 -3.42
N ALA A 399 1.88 26.38 -2.58
CA ALA A 399 1.79 26.82 -1.20
C ALA A 399 3.23 26.86 -0.65
N ILE A 400 3.55 27.96 0.04
CA ILE A 400 4.91 28.29 0.47
C ILE A 400 5.25 27.30 1.60
N TRP A 401 5.77 26.15 1.23
CA TRP A 401 6.17 25.11 2.18
C TRP A 401 7.68 25.19 2.32
N SER A 402 8.16 25.62 3.49
CA SER A 402 9.57 25.48 3.83
C SER A 402 9.93 24.01 3.71
N SER A 403 10.94 23.71 2.89
CA SER A 403 11.51 22.38 2.73
C SER A 403 12.01 21.87 4.09
N VAL A 404 11.16 21.18 4.85
CA VAL A 404 11.61 20.41 6.00
C VAL A 404 12.28 19.16 5.45
N SER A 405 13.55 18.97 5.80
CA SER A 405 14.30 17.77 5.41
C SER A 405 13.56 16.52 5.92
N TYR A 406 13.16 15.65 5.00
CA TYR A 406 12.47 14.38 5.29
C TYR A 406 13.27 13.43 6.19
N SER A 407 14.57 13.66 6.37
CA SER A 407 15.47 12.83 7.17
C SER A 407 15.24 12.90 8.69
N VAL A 408 14.53 13.91 9.20
CA VAL A 408 14.36 14.10 10.65
C VAL A 408 13.30 13.17 11.25
N TYR A 409 12.38 12.63 10.42
CA TYR A 409 11.24 11.83 10.89
C TYR A 409 11.39 10.32 10.68
N THR A 410 12.38 9.85 9.91
CA THR A 410 12.53 8.42 9.58
C THR A 410 13.57 7.68 10.44
N GLY A 411 14.36 8.36 11.26
CA GLY A 411 15.34 7.73 12.17
C GLY A 411 16.48 6.95 11.49
N CYS A 412 16.44 6.79 10.16
CA CYS A 412 17.39 6.01 9.38
C CYS A 412 18.27 6.94 8.55
N ASN A 413 19.37 7.42 9.12
CA ASN A 413 20.47 8.02 8.35
C ASN A 413 21.66 7.06 8.39
N ASN A 414 22.01 6.51 7.23
CA ASN A 414 23.31 5.89 6.96
C ASN A 414 23.86 6.46 5.66
N ASP A 415 24.23 7.75 5.67
CA ASP A 415 25.08 8.33 4.62
C ASP A 415 26.55 8.15 5.03
N GLN A 416 27.13 7.00 4.67
CA GLN A 416 28.57 6.83 4.62
C GLN A 416 29.08 7.28 3.25
N SER A 417 29.41 8.57 3.12
CA SER A 417 30.38 9.01 2.12
C SER A 417 31.60 9.59 2.82
N ARG A 418 32.70 8.81 2.76
CA ARG A 418 34.05 9.17 3.20
C ARG A 418 34.52 10.50 2.59
N SER A 419 34.95 11.42 3.43
CA SER A 419 36.17 12.21 3.18
C SER A 419 36.83 12.54 4.51
N HIS A 420 38.04 11.99 4.68
CA HIS A 420 38.99 12.39 5.71
C HIS A 420 39.23 13.91 5.66
N ASP A 421 39.24 14.56 6.82
CA ASP A 421 40.39 15.34 7.26
C ASP A 421 40.30 15.61 8.78
N ASN A 422 41.46 15.47 9.42
CA ASN A 422 41.70 15.69 10.85
C ASN A 422 41.55 17.18 11.22
N ASP A 423 41.05 17.49 12.41
CA ASP A 423 41.86 18.07 13.49
C ASP A 423 41.03 18.43 14.74
N ASN A 424 41.63 18.07 15.88
CA ASN A 424 41.50 18.41 17.30
C ASN A 424 40.51 19.49 17.81
N ASP A 425 39.95 19.15 18.98
CA ASP A 425 39.79 19.92 20.23
C ASP A 425 39.62 21.45 20.13
N ASP A 426 38.46 21.95 20.55
CA ASP A 426 38.29 22.69 21.81
C ASP A 426 36.86 23.23 21.95
N GLU A 427 36.36 23.23 23.19
CA GLU A 427 35.16 23.94 23.64
C GLU A 427 35.24 25.44 23.30
N ASP A 428 34.17 26.05 22.79
CA ASP A 428 33.79 27.43 23.16
C ASP A 428 32.44 27.88 22.61
N ASP A 429 31.73 28.61 23.47
CA ASP A 429 30.49 29.36 23.29
C ASP A 429 30.39 30.13 21.96
N TYR A 430 29.28 29.93 21.23
CA TYR A 430 28.91 30.85 20.14
C TYR A 430 27.41 31.16 20.09
N MET A 431 26.95 31.95 21.06
CA MET A 431 25.76 32.79 20.90
C MET A 431 26.20 34.26 20.98
N SER A 432 26.49 34.86 19.83
CA SER A 432 26.62 36.31 19.73
C SER A 432 26.04 36.87 18.41
N ASP A 433 24.85 37.46 18.56
CA ASP A 433 24.41 38.74 17.98
C ASP A 433 25.11 39.27 16.72
N LYS A 434 24.94 38.55 15.60
CA LYS A 434 25.25 39.08 14.25
C LYS A 434 24.18 38.83 13.20
N ILE A 435 22.91 38.84 13.59
CA ILE A 435 21.76 38.88 12.66
C ILE A 435 20.86 40.12 12.87
N LEU A 436 21.14 40.98 13.86
CA LEU A 436 20.38 42.22 14.08
C LEU A 436 21.01 43.50 13.47
N ALA A 437 22.06 43.39 12.65
CA ALA A 437 22.70 44.53 12.00
C ALA A 437 22.57 44.57 10.46
N ALA A 438 21.80 43.67 9.84
CA ALA A 438 21.62 43.61 8.38
C ALA A 438 20.18 43.95 7.91
N ALA A 439 19.34 44.52 8.78
CA ALA A 439 17.98 44.97 8.44
C ALA A 439 17.81 46.51 8.45
N ALA A 440 18.90 47.27 8.30
CA ALA A 440 18.88 48.74 8.31
C ALA A 440 19.21 49.41 6.95
N GLN A 441 19.25 48.66 5.84
CA GLN A 441 19.39 49.22 4.49
C GLN A 441 18.55 48.45 3.47
N ALA A 442 17.23 48.67 3.48
CA ALA A 442 16.37 48.41 2.34
C ALA A 442 15.23 49.45 2.33
N SER A 443 15.42 50.47 1.51
CA SER A 443 14.46 51.54 1.25
C SER A 443 13.21 50.99 0.54
N GLY A 444 12.05 51.14 1.20
CA GLY A 444 10.76 50.80 0.62
C GLY A 444 10.32 51.77 -0.50
N PRO A 445 9.51 51.34 -1.48
CA PRO A 445 9.02 52.22 -2.53
C PRO A 445 7.85 53.08 -2.02
N GLN A 446 8.03 54.40 -2.07
CA GLN A 446 6.99 55.40 -1.81
C GLN A 446 6.12 55.65 -3.04
N LEU A 447 4.82 55.83 -2.79
CA LEU A 447 3.80 56.30 -3.72
C LEU A 447 4.01 57.79 -4.07
N LEU A 448 3.97 58.14 -5.36
CA LEU A 448 3.88 59.53 -5.84
C LEU A 448 2.89 59.65 -7.02
N ASN A 449 1.87 60.49 -6.84
CA ASN A 449 1.02 61.13 -7.85
C ASN A 449 1.39 62.64 -7.88
N PRO A 450 0.93 63.49 -8.83
CA PRO A 450 0.68 63.33 -10.27
C PRO A 450 1.24 64.50 -11.14
N ARG A 451 1.24 64.32 -12.48
CA ARG A 451 1.31 65.32 -13.59
C ARG A 451 2.58 66.19 -13.80
N ARG A 452 3.25 65.97 -14.94
CA ARG A 452 3.66 67.06 -15.86
C ARG A 452 3.82 66.55 -17.31
N ARG A 453 3.30 67.34 -18.25
CA ARG A 453 3.29 67.10 -19.71
C ARG A 453 4.70 67.16 -20.30
N VAL A 454 5.00 66.25 -21.23
CA VAL A 454 6.17 66.28 -22.14
C VAL A 454 5.62 66.13 -23.58
N PRO A 455 6.10 66.90 -24.58
CA PRO A 455 5.51 66.96 -25.92
C PRO A 455 5.88 65.74 -26.78
N PRO A 456 5.08 65.42 -27.83
CA PRO A 456 5.31 64.23 -28.66
C PRO A 456 6.49 64.40 -29.65
N PRO A 457 7.25 63.33 -29.95
CA PRO A 457 8.28 63.30 -30.98
C PRO A 457 7.68 63.20 -32.41
N PRO A 458 8.47 63.46 -33.47
CA PRO A 458 7.96 63.69 -34.82
C PRO A 458 7.45 62.42 -35.52
N GLN A 459 6.51 62.61 -36.46
CA GLN A 459 5.83 61.53 -37.18
C GLN A 459 6.76 60.74 -38.11
N PRO A 460 6.71 59.40 -38.11
CA PRO A 460 7.30 58.56 -39.15
C PRO A 460 6.44 58.56 -40.43
N PRO A 461 7.02 58.21 -41.61
CA PRO A 461 6.39 58.36 -42.91
C PRO A 461 5.12 57.52 -43.06
N THR A 462 4.16 58.03 -43.82
CA THR A 462 2.88 57.37 -44.15
C THR A 462 3.10 56.07 -44.91
N ILE A 463 2.89 54.94 -44.23
CA ILE A 463 2.77 53.61 -44.82
C ILE A 463 1.31 53.46 -45.32
N PRO A 464 1.06 52.91 -46.54
CA PRO A 464 -0.30 52.70 -47.04
C PRO A 464 -1.08 51.77 -46.09
N LYS A 465 -2.31 52.15 -45.72
CA LYS A 465 -3.19 51.31 -44.90
C LYS A 465 -3.41 49.97 -45.61
N GLU A 466 -2.94 48.87 -45.02
CA GLU A 466 -3.33 47.53 -45.42
C GLU A 466 -4.84 47.35 -45.26
N LYS A 467 -5.49 46.74 -46.27
CA LYS A 467 -6.93 46.45 -46.25
C LYS A 467 -7.24 45.57 -45.03
N THR A 468 -8.30 45.90 -44.29
CA THR A 468 -8.74 45.11 -43.13
C THR A 468 -9.07 43.68 -43.54
N ARG A 469 -8.74 42.71 -42.67
CA ARG A 469 -8.93 41.27 -42.89
C ARG A 469 -10.33 40.89 -43.40
N HIS A 470 -11.35 41.60 -42.91
CA HIS A 470 -12.74 41.44 -43.37
C HIS A 470 -12.95 41.81 -44.84
N LEU A 471 -12.29 42.84 -45.36
CA LEU A 471 -12.42 43.23 -46.78
C LEU A 471 -11.70 42.23 -47.70
N ILE A 472 -10.56 41.68 -47.25
CA ILE A 472 -9.84 40.64 -47.98
C ILE A 472 -10.68 39.36 -48.06
N GLU A 473 -11.37 39.00 -46.99
CA GLU A 473 -12.24 37.82 -46.94
C GLU A 473 -13.48 37.96 -47.84
N VAL A 474 -14.05 39.17 -47.94
CA VAL A 474 -15.15 39.46 -48.87
C VAL A 474 -14.68 39.38 -50.33
N GLU A 475 -13.54 39.99 -50.67
CA GLU A 475 -12.97 39.90 -52.03
C GLU A 475 -12.65 38.44 -52.40
N GLN A 476 -12.04 37.66 -51.49
CA GLN A 476 -11.75 36.24 -51.71
C GLN A 476 -13.01 35.39 -51.87
N ARG A 477 -14.08 35.71 -51.13
CA ARG A 477 -15.37 35.02 -51.25
C ARG A 477 -16.04 35.29 -52.59
N GLU A 478 -16.04 36.54 -53.06
CA GLU A 478 -16.56 36.89 -54.38
C GLU A 478 -15.72 36.30 -55.52
N GLN A 479 -14.40 36.26 -55.34
CA GLN A 479 -13.50 35.59 -56.28
C GLN A 479 -13.73 34.07 -56.32
N GLY A 480 -13.97 33.45 -55.17
CA GLY A 480 -14.35 32.03 -55.08
C GLY A 480 -15.71 31.71 -55.71
N LEU A 481 -16.70 32.60 -55.56
CA LEU A 481 -18.03 32.44 -56.18
C LEU A 481 -18.01 32.65 -57.70
N SER A 482 -17.07 33.44 -58.22
CA SER A 482 -16.94 33.72 -59.65
C SER A 482 -16.09 32.69 -60.40
N THR A 483 -15.30 31.88 -59.68
CA THR A 483 -14.44 30.85 -60.27
C THR A 483 -15.20 29.53 -60.43
N ALA A 484 -15.28 29.02 -61.66
CA ALA A 484 -15.91 27.73 -61.92
C ALA A 484 -15.04 26.57 -61.40
N ILE A 485 -15.65 25.62 -60.70
CA ILE A 485 -14.95 24.42 -60.22
C ILE A 485 -14.73 23.48 -61.41
N THR A 486 -13.50 23.00 -61.56
CA THR A 486 -13.11 22.06 -62.63
C THR A 486 -13.60 20.63 -62.34
N SER A 487 -13.81 19.84 -63.40
CA SER A 487 -14.35 18.47 -63.37
C SER A 487 -13.59 17.48 -62.48
N ASP A 488 -12.32 17.77 -62.20
CA ASP A 488 -11.41 16.86 -61.51
C ASP A 488 -11.57 16.92 -59.98
N ASN A 489 -12.33 17.90 -59.47
CA ASN A 489 -12.62 18.02 -58.05
C ASN A 489 -13.66 16.97 -57.63
N LYS A 490 -13.31 16.10 -56.66
CA LYS A 490 -14.22 15.10 -56.08
C LYS A 490 -15.54 15.72 -55.56
N GLY A 491 -15.50 16.96 -55.08
CA GLY A 491 -16.69 17.72 -54.67
C GLY A 491 -17.62 18.05 -55.85
N PHE A 492 -17.06 18.33 -57.03
CA PHE A 492 -17.86 18.56 -58.24
C PHE A 492 -18.51 17.27 -58.76
N GLN A 493 -17.88 16.10 -58.59
CA GLN A 493 -18.51 14.82 -58.91
C GLN A 493 -19.77 14.54 -58.06
N LEU A 494 -19.77 14.99 -56.80
CA LEU A 494 -20.93 14.96 -55.91
C LEU A 494 -22.01 15.97 -56.34
N LEU A 495 -21.62 17.19 -56.74
CA LEU A 495 -22.53 18.21 -57.25
C LEU A 495 -23.16 17.83 -58.61
N LYS A 496 -22.43 17.12 -59.48
CA LYS A 496 -22.95 16.56 -60.74
C LYS A 496 -24.09 15.57 -60.50
N LYS A 497 -24.00 14.77 -59.44
CA LYS A 497 -25.10 13.88 -59.00
C LYS A 497 -26.32 14.64 -58.47
N MET A 498 -26.14 15.89 -58.04
CA MET A 498 -27.22 16.79 -57.61
C MET A 498 -27.72 17.72 -58.74
N GLY A 499 -27.32 17.48 -59.99
CA GLY A 499 -27.85 18.17 -61.18
C GLY A 499 -27.06 19.40 -61.66
N TYR A 500 -25.89 19.68 -61.07
CA TYR A 500 -25.05 20.81 -61.50
C TYR A 500 -24.26 20.49 -62.78
N LYS A 501 -24.17 21.46 -63.69
CA LYS A 501 -23.47 21.34 -64.99
C LYS A 501 -22.06 21.92 -64.92
N GLU A 502 -21.17 21.40 -65.75
CA GLU A 502 -19.78 21.89 -65.83
C GLU A 502 -19.75 23.35 -66.27
N GLY A 503 -19.06 24.20 -65.50
CA GLY A 503 -19.01 25.65 -65.73
C GLY A 503 -20.13 26.50 -65.10
N SER A 504 -21.08 25.91 -64.37
CA SER A 504 -22.12 26.68 -63.67
C SER A 504 -21.58 27.40 -62.42
N LYS A 505 -21.78 28.71 -62.32
CA LYS A 505 -21.45 29.50 -61.11
C LYS A 505 -22.40 29.14 -59.96
N LEU A 506 -21.86 28.85 -58.79
CA LEU A 506 -22.64 28.63 -57.57
C LEU A 506 -23.29 29.96 -57.14
N GLY A 507 -24.62 30.00 -57.06
CA GLY A 507 -25.35 31.13 -56.47
C GLY A 507 -25.79 32.25 -57.43
N ALA A 508 -25.80 32.04 -58.75
CA ALA A 508 -26.43 32.99 -59.67
C ALA A 508 -27.94 32.69 -59.81
N ASN A 509 -28.77 33.43 -59.06
CA ASN A 509 -30.24 33.57 -59.14
C ASN A 509 -30.97 32.74 -60.23
N GLN A 510 -31.02 31.42 -60.08
CA GLN A 510 -31.90 30.55 -60.85
C GLN A 510 -33.02 30.05 -59.93
N VAL A 511 -34.25 30.36 -60.34
CA VAL A 511 -35.52 30.28 -59.59
C VAL A 511 -35.98 28.86 -59.26
N ASN A 512 -35.18 27.82 -59.49
CA ASN A 512 -35.54 26.42 -59.22
C ASN A 512 -34.48 25.68 -58.37
N GLY A 513 -34.18 26.21 -57.18
CA GLY A 513 -33.44 25.48 -56.13
C GLY A 513 -34.40 24.91 -55.09
N LEU A 514 -34.19 23.66 -54.65
CA LEU A 514 -34.99 23.01 -53.61
C LEU A 514 -35.16 23.90 -52.38
N SER A 515 -36.41 24.14 -51.98
CA SER A 515 -36.82 25.08 -50.92
C SER A 515 -36.83 24.48 -49.52
N GLU A 516 -36.39 23.23 -49.33
CA GLU A 516 -36.39 22.61 -48.01
C GLU A 516 -34.96 22.26 -47.56
N PRO A 517 -34.46 22.84 -46.45
CA PRO A 517 -33.16 22.47 -45.92
C PRO A 517 -33.20 21.03 -45.39
N ILE A 518 -32.19 20.24 -45.74
CA ILE A 518 -31.93 18.93 -45.14
C ILE A 518 -31.85 19.13 -43.61
N LYS A 519 -32.62 18.35 -42.84
CA LYS A 519 -32.57 18.40 -41.37
C LYS A 519 -31.14 18.14 -40.89
N ILE A 520 -30.46 19.19 -40.45
CA ILE A 520 -29.19 19.09 -39.74
C ILE A 520 -29.52 18.78 -38.28
N ASN A 521 -29.36 17.53 -37.88
CA ASN A 521 -29.41 17.17 -36.47
C ASN A 521 -28.11 17.62 -35.80
N ILE A 522 -28.15 18.80 -35.19
CA ILE A 522 -27.03 19.31 -34.39
C ILE A 522 -27.07 18.60 -33.04
N HIS A 523 -26.17 17.65 -32.83
CA HIS A 523 -25.96 17.10 -31.49
C HIS A 523 -25.27 18.17 -30.61
N PRO A 524 -25.74 18.38 -29.37
CA PRO A 524 -25.24 19.46 -28.49
C PRO A 524 -23.81 19.24 -27.95
N SER A 525 -23.16 18.12 -28.28
CA SER A 525 -21.81 17.81 -27.82
C SER A 525 -20.77 18.07 -28.92
N ARG A 526 -19.70 18.80 -28.59
CA ARG A 526 -18.51 19.01 -29.47
C ARG A 526 -17.62 17.76 -29.63
N SER A 527 -18.03 16.60 -29.13
CA SER A 527 -17.29 15.35 -29.29
C SER A 527 -17.43 14.85 -30.73
N GLY A 528 -16.29 14.57 -31.38
CA GLY A 528 -16.25 14.09 -32.76
C GLY A 528 -17.00 12.76 -32.91
N LEU A 529 -17.56 12.49 -34.09
CA LEU A 529 -18.33 11.27 -34.38
C LEU A 529 -17.58 9.95 -34.09
N GLY A 530 -16.24 9.98 -33.96
CA GLY A 530 -15.43 8.82 -33.56
C GLY A 530 -15.23 8.65 -32.04
N GLU A 531 -15.30 9.73 -31.26
CA GLU A 531 -14.99 9.71 -29.82
C GLU A 531 -16.05 8.94 -29.01
N VAL A 532 -17.31 9.03 -29.44
CA VAL A 532 -18.41 8.30 -28.79
C VAL A 532 -18.29 6.80 -29.03
N ASN A 533 -17.91 6.39 -30.24
CA ASN A 533 -17.71 4.98 -30.56
C ASN A 533 -16.45 4.44 -29.88
N GLU A 534 -15.35 5.19 -29.85
CA GLU A 534 -14.13 4.80 -29.15
C GLU A 534 -14.35 4.69 -27.63
N LYS A 535 -15.09 5.63 -27.03
CA LYS A 535 -15.51 5.52 -25.61
C LYS A 535 -16.38 4.30 -25.38
N LYS A 536 -17.33 4.02 -26.28
CA LYS A 536 -18.21 2.85 -26.17
C LYS A 536 -17.46 1.53 -26.34
N GLU A 537 -16.47 1.48 -27.24
CA GLU A 537 -15.59 0.31 -27.40
C GLU A 537 -14.67 0.12 -26.20
N LYS A 538 -14.05 1.19 -25.68
CA LYS A 538 -13.27 1.13 -24.44
C LYS A 538 -14.12 0.70 -23.25
N SER A 539 -15.35 1.21 -23.13
CA SER A 539 -16.29 0.77 -22.09
C SER A 539 -16.66 -0.69 -22.26
N ARG A 540 -16.95 -1.16 -23.48
CA ARG A 540 -17.25 -2.58 -23.74
C ARG A 540 -16.05 -3.47 -23.42
N MET A 541 -14.84 -3.07 -23.82
CA MET A 541 -13.61 -3.81 -23.54
C MET A 541 -13.32 -3.86 -22.05
N LYS A 542 -13.49 -2.74 -21.31
CA LYS A 542 -13.40 -2.71 -19.85
C LYS A 542 -14.42 -3.64 -19.19
N GLU A 543 -15.65 -3.69 -19.71
CA GLU A 543 -16.71 -4.54 -19.17
C GLU A 543 -16.48 -6.03 -19.48
N GLU A 544 -15.94 -6.35 -20.66
CA GLU A 544 -15.48 -7.70 -21.01
C GLU A 544 -14.31 -8.15 -20.13
N ILE A 545 -13.31 -7.28 -19.91
CA ILE A 545 -12.17 -7.54 -18.99
C ILE A 545 -12.69 -7.75 -17.57
N LYS A 546 -13.60 -6.90 -17.08
CA LYS A 546 -14.22 -7.04 -15.77
C LYS A 546 -14.96 -8.37 -15.61
N ASN A 547 -15.76 -8.76 -16.61
CA ASN A 547 -16.49 -10.02 -16.55
C ASN A 547 -15.56 -11.22 -16.58
N LYS A 548 -14.48 -11.17 -17.37
CA LYS A 548 -13.43 -12.20 -17.35
C LYS A 548 -12.72 -12.27 -16.01
N PHE A 549 -12.34 -11.12 -15.44
CA PHE A 549 -11.70 -11.04 -14.13
C PHE A 549 -12.60 -11.61 -13.03
N ASN A 550 -13.90 -11.29 -13.03
CA ASN A 550 -14.86 -11.87 -12.09
C ASN A 550 -15.03 -13.39 -12.25
N GLN A 551 -15.03 -13.90 -13.49
CA GLN A 551 -15.05 -15.34 -13.74
C GLN A 551 -13.75 -16.00 -13.26
N GLN A 552 -12.61 -15.34 -13.46
CA GLN A 552 -11.31 -15.79 -13.01
C GLN A 552 -11.24 -15.86 -11.50
N ILE A 553 -11.69 -14.84 -10.75
CA ILE A 553 -11.80 -14.87 -9.27
C ILE A 553 -12.50 -16.16 -8.80
N GLN A 554 -13.64 -16.49 -9.42
CA GLN A 554 -14.43 -17.64 -9.02
C GLN A 554 -13.75 -18.97 -9.36
N SER A 555 -13.07 -19.07 -10.51
CA SER A 555 -12.36 -20.29 -10.91
C SER A 555 -11.05 -20.48 -10.14
N THR A 556 -10.24 -19.43 -9.98
CA THR A 556 -8.98 -19.50 -9.23
C THR A 556 -9.22 -19.85 -7.78
N TYR A 557 -10.23 -19.26 -7.12
CA TYR A 557 -10.58 -19.65 -5.75
C TYR A 557 -10.88 -21.14 -5.60
N GLN A 558 -11.63 -21.73 -6.54
CA GLN A 558 -11.96 -23.16 -6.50
C GLN A 558 -10.77 -24.07 -6.82
N ASP A 559 -9.93 -23.66 -7.77
CA ASP A 559 -8.79 -24.46 -8.18
C ASP A 559 -7.66 -24.41 -7.16
N ASN A 560 -7.44 -23.24 -6.55
CA ASN A 560 -6.53 -23.07 -5.42
C ASN A 560 -6.96 -23.96 -4.22
N LEU A 561 -8.25 -23.97 -3.85
CA LEU A 561 -8.76 -24.86 -2.80
C LEU A 561 -8.51 -26.34 -3.11
N LYS A 562 -8.67 -26.78 -4.36
CA LYS A 562 -8.41 -28.18 -4.74
C LYS A 562 -6.93 -28.53 -4.65
N GLN A 563 -6.07 -27.63 -5.10
CA GLN A 563 -4.62 -27.79 -5.00
C GLN A 563 -4.21 -27.88 -3.52
N ARG A 564 -4.82 -27.06 -2.66
CA ARG A 564 -4.63 -27.09 -1.21
C ARG A 564 -4.89 -28.42 -0.53
N TYR A 565 -6.04 -29.00 -0.80
CA TYR A 565 -6.37 -30.33 -0.30
C TYR A 565 -5.44 -31.41 -0.87
N TYR A 566 -5.01 -31.27 -2.12
CA TYR A 566 -4.09 -32.20 -2.75
C TYR A 566 -2.71 -32.17 -2.07
N PHE A 567 -2.16 -30.98 -1.78
CA PHE A 567 -0.85 -30.82 -1.13
C PHE A 567 -0.83 -31.28 0.30
N LYS A 568 -1.85 -30.90 1.09
CA LYS A 568 -2.00 -31.36 2.47
C LYS A 568 -1.98 -32.88 2.53
N ARG A 569 -2.65 -33.54 1.58
CA ARG A 569 -2.67 -35.01 1.47
C ARG A 569 -1.30 -35.62 1.16
N VAL A 570 -0.57 -35.08 0.18
CA VAL A 570 0.77 -35.59 -0.20
C VAL A 570 1.78 -35.43 0.96
N ARG A 571 1.72 -34.33 1.73
CA ARG A 571 2.56 -34.15 2.93
C ARG A 571 2.34 -35.23 3.98
N ILE A 572 1.07 -35.47 4.33
CA ILE A 572 0.70 -36.48 5.32
C ILE A 572 1.24 -37.85 4.90
N ASP A 573 1.16 -38.17 3.62
CA ASP A 573 1.65 -39.42 3.06
C ASP A 573 3.17 -39.56 3.14
N ILE A 574 3.92 -38.50 2.82
CA ILE A 574 5.38 -38.47 2.97
C ILE A 574 5.78 -38.69 4.43
N ALA A 575 5.16 -37.95 5.37
CA ALA A 575 5.43 -38.07 6.79
C ALA A 575 5.15 -39.49 7.32
N LYS A 576 4.04 -40.09 6.88
CA LYS A 576 3.70 -41.48 7.21
C LYS A 576 4.74 -42.46 6.68
N CYS A 577 5.18 -42.29 5.43
CA CYS A 577 6.22 -43.14 4.84
C CYS A 577 7.56 -42.99 5.58
N GLN A 578 7.98 -41.77 5.90
CA GLN A 578 9.23 -41.50 6.62
C GLN A 578 9.23 -42.11 8.01
N SER A 579 8.12 -41.99 8.75
CA SER A 579 7.97 -42.59 10.09
C SER A 579 8.07 -44.12 10.03
N VAL A 580 7.46 -44.76 9.02
CA VAL A 580 7.55 -46.21 8.86
C VAL A 580 8.95 -46.64 8.42
N CYS A 581 9.61 -45.89 7.53
CA CYS A 581 11.02 -46.11 7.17
C CYS A 581 11.93 -46.06 8.40
N GLU A 582 11.80 -45.03 9.24
CA GLU A 582 12.61 -44.87 10.45
C GLU A 582 12.40 -46.05 11.41
N ARG A 583 11.16 -46.50 11.60
CA ARG A 583 10.85 -47.64 12.46
C ARG A 583 11.45 -48.94 11.94
N LEU A 584 11.25 -49.27 10.67
CA LEU A 584 11.72 -50.52 10.07
C LEU A 584 13.25 -50.57 9.91
N ASP A 585 13.90 -49.44 9.60
CA ASP A 585 15.37 -49.37 9.56
C ASP A 585 15.98 -49.57 10.96
N LYS A 586 15.36 -49.03 12.02
CA LYS A 586 15.81 -49.22 13.41
C LYS A 586 15.64 -50.67 13.89
N GLU A 587 14.56 -51.35 13.48
CA GLU A 587 14.33 -52.77 13.82
C GLU A 587 15.38 -53.71 13.19
N LYS A 588 15.95 -53.36 12.02
CA LYS A 588 16.97 -54.16 11.32
C LYS A 588 18.42 -53.91 11.78
N LEU A 589 18.65 -53.15 12.87
CA LEU A 589 19.95 -53.00 13.55
C LEU A 589 21.09 -52.41 12.67
N SER A 590 20.78 -51.61 11.64
CA SER A 590 21.78 -50.80 10.93
C SER A 590 21.79 -49.36 11.46
N LEU A 591 22.82 -49.01 12.23
CA LEU A 591 23.01 -47.69 12.88
C LEU A 591 23.55 -46.59 11.93
N GLU A 592 23.40 -46.74 10.62
CA GLU A 592 23.71 -45.67 9.67
C GLU A 592 22.43 -44.92 9.33
N GLU A 593 22.35 -43.66 9.77
CA GLU A 593 21.23 -42.77 9.48
C GLU A 593 21.02 -42.63 7.97
N ASN A 594 19.88 -43.09 7.45
CA ASN A 594 19.56 -43.02 6.02
C ASN A 594 19.04 -41.61 5.68
N ILE A 595 19.62 -41.02 4.63
CA ILE A 595 19.25 -39.70 4.12
C ILE A 595 17.75 -39.62 3.77
N LEU A 596 17.12 -40.75 3.39
CA LEU A 596 15.71 -40.80 2.97
C LEU A 596 14.70 -40.42 4.07
N TRP A 597 15.03 -40.64 5.35
CA TRP A 597 14.20 -40.21 6.49
C TRP A 597 14.84 -39.09 7.31
N LYS A 598 15.94 -38.49 6.82
CA LYS A 598 16.63 -37.40 7.51
C LYS A 598 15.96 -36.04 7.23
N ASN A 599 15.02 -35.71 8.14
CA ASN A 599 14.37 -34.41 8.45
C ASN A 599 13.30 -33.81 7.52
N ALA A 600 12.10 -33.59 8.11
CA ALA A 600 11.49 -32.27 8.39
C ALA A 600 10.45 -32.46 9.52
N ASN A 601 10.47 -31.66 10.59
CA ASN A 601 9.59 -31.72 11.79
C ASN A 601 9.76 -32.93 12.72
N LYS A 602 10.84 -32.95 13.51
CA LYS A 602 10.79 -33.52 14.85
C LYS A 602 10.49 -32.39 15.83
N GLU A 603 9.21 -32.15 16.09
CA GLU A 603 8.71 -31.79 17.41
C GLU A 603 7.20 -32.07 17.52
N LYS A 604 6.84 -32.77 18.61
CA LYS A 604 5.50 -33.06 19.18
C LYS A 604 4.66 -34.20 18.57
N LYS A 605 4.72 -35.34 19.25
CA LYS A 605 3.57 -36.12 19.75
C LYS A 605 3.75 -36.12 21.29
N GLU A 606 2.77 -35.91 22.15
CA GLU A 606 1.39 -36.41 22.22
C GLU A 606 0.57 -35.38 23.03
N ASP A 607 -0.62 -35.03 22.55
CA ASP A 607 -1.89 -34.93 23.30
C ASP A 607 -2.89 -34.03 22.53
N ASP A 608 -4.14 -34.47 22.54
CA ASP A 608 -5.38 -33.86 22.02
C ASP A 608 -5.77 -34.14 20.56
N ASP A 609 -6.70 -35.10 20.44
CA ASP A 609 -7.73 -35.16 19.42
C ASP A 609 -8.58 -33.87 19.45
N ASP A 610 -8.94 -33.41 18.25
CA ASP A 610 -9.80 -32.26 17.89
C ASP A 610 -9.12 -30.86 17.89
N ASP A 611 -9.20 -30.17 16.74
CA ASP A 611 -8.85 -28.75 16.46
C ASP A 611 -7.51 -28.39 15.76
N GLU A 612 -6.92 -29.26 14.92
CA GLU A 612 -5.88 -28.81 13.94
C GLU A 612 -6.50 -28.37 12.59
N GLU A 613 -7.14 -27.20 12.58
CA GLU A 613 -7.37 -26.43 11.35
C GLU A 613 -6.28 -25.36 11.15
N GLU A 614 -5.89 -25.16 9.89
CA GLU A 614 -5.06 -24.05 9.37
C GLU A 614 -3.53 -24.07 9.60
N LYS A 615 -2.86 -25.05 8.98
CA LYS A 615 -1.55 -24.83 8.32
C LYS A 615 -1.61 -25.44 6.93
N GLU A 616 -1.83 -24.60 5.94
CA GLU A 616 -2.03 -25.03 4.55
C GLU A 616 -1.04 -24.26 3.68
N GLN A 617 -0.02 -24.99 3.26
CA GLN A 617 1.03 -24.61 2.32
C GLN A 617 0.65 -25.18 0.95
N ASP A 618 0.43 -24.31 -0.03
CA ASP A 618 0.20 -24.61 -1.44
C ASP A 618 1.44 -24.34 -2.29
N GLU A 619 2.19 -25.42 -2.46
CA GLU A 619 3.45 -25.50 -3.15
C GLU A 619 3.29 -25.46 -4.69
N ASP A 620 4.08 -24.63 -5.37
CA ASP A 620 4.19 -24.52 -6.85
C ASP A 620 4.22 -25.89 -7.55
N ASP A 621 3.70 -26.01 -8.78
CA ASP A 621 3.73 -27.25 -9.62
C ASP A 621 5.09 -27.98 -9.63
N ASP A 622 6.21 -27.25 -9.54
CA ASP A 622 7.57 -27.81 -9.49
C ASP A 622 7.90 -28.45 -8.12
N VAL A 623 7.34 -27.91 -7.04
CA VAL A 623 7.47 -28.45 -5.69
C VAL A 623 6.57 -29.68 -5.52
N VAL A 624 5.36 -29.67 -6.08
CA VAL A 624 4.49 -30.87 -6.18
C VAL A 624 5.24 -32.03 -6.84
N SER A 625 5.87 -31.75 -7.97
CA SER A 625 6.66 -32.72 -8.71
C SER A 625 7.81 -33.29 -7.86
N LYS A 626 8.46 -32.43 -7.05
CA LYS A 626 9.51 -32.86 -6.10
C LYS A 626 8.95 -33.69 -4.96
N MET A 627 7.82 -33.31 -4.36
CA MET A 627 7.15 -34.06 -3.31
C MET A 627 6.67 -35.42 -3.79
N GLU A 628 6.00 -35.49 -4.95
CA GLU A 628 5.57 -36.74 -5.57
C GLU A 628 6.79 -37.62 -5.86
N THR A 629 7.88 -37.04 -6.35
CA THR A 629 9.14 -37.75 -6.57
C THR A 629 9.71 -38.28 -5.26
N GLN A 630 9.62 -37.52 -4.16
CA GLN A 630 10.04 -37.94 -2.83
C GLN A 630 9.15 -39.06 -2.28
N LEU A 631 7.83 -38.95 -2.41
CA LEU A 631 6.88 -39.98 -2.03
C LEU A 631 7.12 -41.28 -2.82
N LYS A 632 7.38 -41.17 -4.13
CA LYS A 632 7.78 -42.30 -4.99
C LYS A 632 9.08 -42.94 -4.54
N LYS A 633 10.10 -42.15 -4.17
CA LYS A 633 11.37 -42.68 -3.63
C LYS A 633 11.16 -43.43 -2.32
N LEU A 634 10.36 -42.89 -1.41
CA LEU A 634 10.06 -43.49 -0.10
C LEU A 634 9.27 -44.80 -0.23
N THR A 635 8.21 -44.79 -1.03
CA THR A 635 7.38 -45.97 -1.28
C THR A 635 8.17 -47.07 -1.99
N ASN A 636 9.02 -46.74 -2.97
CA ASN A 636 9.90 -47.71 -3.62
C ASN A 636 10.94 -48.28 -2.64
N TYR A 637 11.53 -47.44 -1.78
CA TYR A 637 12.46 -47.91 -0.75
C TYR A 637 11.81 -48.91 0.21
N LEU A 638 10.61 -48.61 0.71
CA LEU A 638 9.86 -49.53 1.58
C LEU A 638 9.56 -50.86 0.91
N ARG A 639 9.19 -50.84 -0.38
CA ARG A 639 8.88 -52.05 -1.15
C ARG A 639 10.13 -52.88 -1.46
N GLU A 640 11.22 -52.25 -1.87
CA GLU A 640 12.43 -52.98 -2.29
C GLU A 640 13.27 -53.48 -1.09
N LYS A 641 13.40 -52.69 -0.03
CA LYS A 641 14.27 -53.02 1.12
C LYS A 641 13.56 -53.72 2.26
N HIS A 642 12.27 -53.41 2.46
CA HIS A 642 11.48 -53.93 3.56
C HIS A 642 10.35 -54.84 3.14
N LEU A 643 10.11 -55.02 1.83
CA LEU A 643 8.96 -55.75 1.30
C LEU A 643 7.66 -55.26 1.95
N TYR A 644 7.54 -53.96 2.20
CA TYR A 644 6.43 -53.36 2.93
C TYR A 644 5.64 -52.39 2.04
N CYS A 645 4.32 -52.47 2.11
CA CYS A 645 3.44 -51.49 1.48
C CYS A 645 2.76 -50.61 2.53
N VAL A 646 3.03 -49.30 2.48
CA VAL A 646 2.44 -48.30 3.40
C VAL A 646 0.92 -48.14 3.24
N TRP A 647 0.39 -48.48 2.07
CA TRP A 647 -1.02 -48.37 1.73
C TRP A 647 -1.82 -49.58 2.23
N CYS A 648 -1.29 -50.80 2.04
CA CYS A 648 -1.89 -52.02 2.58
C CYS A 648 -1.65 -52.18 4.08
N GLY A 649 -0.57 -51.59 4.61
CA GLY A 649 -0.17 -51.72 6.01
C GLY A 649 0.56 -53.02 6.35
N GLU A 650 0.94 -53.84 5.37
CA GLU A 650 1.47 -55.19 5.56
C GLU A 650 2.90 -55.38 5.01
N THR A 651 3.65 -56.28 5.66
CA THR A 651 4.96 -56.79 5.21
C THR A 651 4.78 -58.11 4.46
N PHE A 652 5.47 -58.29 3.35
CA PHE A 652 5.42 -59.48 2.51
C PHE A 652 6.71 -60.29 2.64
N GLU A 653 6.66 -61.60 2.43
CA GLU A 653 7.81 -62.47 2.62
C GLU A 653 8.75 -62.49 1.40
N THR A 654 8.19 -62.27 0.20
CA THR A 654 8.94 -62.28 -1.06
C THR A 654 8.51 -61.13 -2.00
N LEU A 655 9.42 -60.75 -2.91
CA LEU A 655 9.11 -59.76 -3.96
C LEU A 655 7.95 -60.22 -4.87
N ASP A 656 7.92 -61.51 -5.22
CA ASP A 656 6.87 -62.06 -6.09
C ASP A 656 5.47 -61.96 -5.44
N GLU A 657 5.39 -62.18 -4.12
CA GLU A 657 4.15 -62.04 -3.35
C GLU A 657 3.69 -60.58 -3.23
N LEU A 658 4.64 -59.65 -3.05
CA LEU A 658 4.37 -58.22 -3.04
C LEU A 658 3.83 -57.76 -4.40
N GLU A 659 4.41 -58.20 -5.52
CA GLU A 659 3.97 -57.81 -6.85
C GLU A 659 2.66 -58.46 -7.28
N SER A 660 2.35 -59.68 -6.82
CA SER A 660 1.09 -60.36 -7.15
C SER A 660 -0.12 -59.89 -6.34
N THR A 661 0.12 -59.45 -5.09
CA THR A 661 -0.95 -59.23 -4.10
C THR A 661 -1.24 -57.76 -3.85
N CYS A 662 -0.25 -56.89 -4.02
CA CYS A 662 -0.36 -55.47 -3.76
C CYS A 662 -0.77 -54.70 -5.02
N PRO A 663 -1.87 -53.90 -5.00
CA PRO A 663 -2.36 -53.13 -6.15
C PRO A 663 -1.35 -52.19 -6.83
N GLY A 664 -0.32 -51.75 -6.11
CA GLY A 664 0.76 -50.93 -6.66
C GLY A 664 1.48 -50.09 -5.62
N ASN A 665 2.35 -49.19 -6.08
CA ASN A 665 3.14 -48.28 -5.23
C ASN A 665 2.50 -46.90 -5.05
N GLU A 666 1.56 -46.52 -5.90
CA GLU A 666 0.81 -45.27 -5.80
C GLU A 666 -0.46 -45.45 -4.97
N ARG A 667 -0.84 -44.42 -4.21
CA ARG A 667 -2.00 -44.45 -3.33
C ARG A 667 -3.31 -44.66 -4.07
N ASP A 668 -3.49 -44.01 -5.22
CA ASP A 668 -4.75 -44.06 -6.00
C ASP A 668 -5.07 -45.46 -6.55
N LEU A 669 -4.15 -46.43 -6.41
CA LEU A 669 -4.34 -47.83 -6.74
C LEU A 669 -4.94 -48.65 -5.57
N HIS A 670 -5.02 -48.08 -4.37
CA HIS A 670 -5.54 -48.70 -3.13
C HIS A 670 -6.75 -47.93 -2.59
#